data_AF-A7TI66-F1
#
_entry.id   AF-A7TI66-F1
#
_cell.length_a   1.000
_cell.length_b   1.000
_cell.length_c   1.000
_cell.angle_alpha   90.00
_cell.angle_beta   90.00
_cell.angle_gamma   90.00
#
_symmetry.space_group_name_H-M   'P 1'
#
loop_
_entity.id
_entity.type
_entity.pdbx_description
1 polymer ?
#
loop_
_entity_poly.entity_id
_entity_poly.type
_entity_poly.pdbx_seq_one_letter_code
_entity_poly.pdbx_strand_id
1 'polypeptide(L)'
;MVEPMLSTTATMINGKKKNKNNTPETFFNKDYNNNDENATVTDSSSSSSDEDDSDEGPLVMHSSDSSSIAGIGPVSTSSPLGSGPTDNTGSTNLQPTHRKGLPRHHRRRLSSMNEFLDPFSNAEIYYGPVVNPKKAPNSNDTATASINSTKNLNRTRTMSVLDRVSDFKRGLNPSASNRNMAEKNHILHRRSSEDDIFVSSQGNRRFFIENVDKTLADLLASEDTDSNYQITIEDTGPKVIKIGTANSFGYQKINVRGTYMLSNLLQELTIAKSFGRHQIYLDEARINENPVNRLSRLISNQFWSNLTRKVTLTTIGAIAKDTKIKTPGAKNPRIFIPYNCEDQYEFFIQASQMDPSLKLEVEYLPREITPEYVKSLNETPGLLATAMQTLLDPSTGEKTLTGYPYAVPGGRFNELYGWDSYLMALGLLETSKVDVAKGMVEHFIFEIDHYGKILNANRSYYLCRSQPPFLTDMALIVFKKIGGDSNVRAIQFLKRAFKAAIKEYKNVWTSNPRLDPETGLSCYHPDGKGIPPETEPSHFDTILTPFAKKYNVTLEEFRKLYNDEKVSEPELDEFFLHDRGVRESGHDTTYRFEGVCAYLATIDLNSLLYKYEKDIAYVIKNYFDDSFKDENDGTTTTSEHWLQLAEIRRNRITKYLWDEEKGFFFDYNVKLKCRTSYESATTFWALWAGLATAEQAQVMVEKSLPKLEVLGGLVACSEGSRGPLSVNRPSRQWDYPYGWAPHQIFAWQGLSDYGYEGIARRIAYRWLYMMTKAFVDYNGIVVEKYDVTRGTDPHRVDAEYGNQGADFKGVATEGFGWVNSSYILGLKYMNSHARRALGACIPPMPFFNRLKEEEKKIYSL
;
A
#
# COMPACT_ATOMS: atom_id res chain seq x y z
N MET A 1 37.13 14.14 -41.66
CA MET A 1 37.35 14.29 -43.11
C MET A 1 36.45 13.24 -43.78
N VAL A 2 35.56 13.54 -44.73
CA VAL A 2 35.47 14.69 -45.65
C VAL A 2 33.99 15.12 -45.83
N GLU A 3 33.69 16.41 -45.63
CA GLU A 3 32.65 17.18 -46.35
C GLU A 3 33.30 17.76 -47.64
N PRO A 4 32.59 18.15 -48.74
CA PRO A 4 31.40 19.03 -48.71
C PRO A 4 30.44 18.97 -49.95
N MET A 5 29.75 20.10 -50.20
CA MET A 5 28.98 20.57 -51.39
C MET A 5 27.46 20.31 -51.37
N LEU A 6 26.53 21.27 -51.56
CA LEU A 6 26.43 22.60 -52.23
C LEU A 6 26.13 22.60 -53.76
N SER A 7 24.86 22.85 -54.12
CA SER A 7 24.38 23.81 -55.17
C SER A 7 22.82 23.78 -55.17
N THR A 8 21.99 24.85 -55.19
CA THR A 8 21.73 25.93 -56.20
C THR A 8 21.39 25.41 -57.62
N THR A 9 20.42 25.93 -58.39
CA THR A 9 19.75 27.26 -58.39
C THR A 9 18.42 27.29 -59.21
N ALA A 10 17.62 28.37 -59.06
CA ALA A 10 16.81 29.08 -60.10
C ALA A 10 15.49 28.48 -60.67
N THR A 11 14.50 29.22 -61.25
CA THR A 11 13.98 30.63 -61.21
C THR A 11 12.64 30.69 -62.03
N MET A 12 11.88 31.83 -62.05
CA MET A 12 10.79 32.24 -63.02
C MET A 12 9.33 31.84 -62.66
N ILE A 13 8.23 32.61 -62.92
CA ILE A 13 7.99 34.05 -63.25
C ILE A 13 6.51 34.48 -63.01
N ASN A 14 6.25 35.78 -62.68
CA ASN A 14 5.03 36.65 -62.77
C ASN A 14 3.58 36.14 -62.50
N GLY A 15 2.64 36.96 -61.97
CA GLY A 15 2.74 38.34 -61.43
C GLY A 15 1.51 39.26 -61.66
N LYS A 16 1.56 40.50 -61.13
CA LYS A 16 0.56 41.64 -61.21
C LYS A 16 -0.69 41.48 -60.33
N LYS A 17 -1.36 42.50 -59.74
CA LYS A 17 -1.22 43.98 -59.49
C LYS A 17 -2.25 44.33 -58.35
N LYS A 18 -2.46 45.52 -57.73
CA LYS A 18 -2.12 46.95 -57.94
C LYS A 18 -2.22 47.75 -56.59
N ASN A 19 -1.66 48.98 -56.55
CA ASN A 19 -1.85 50.20 -55.70
C ASN A 19 -2.95 50.25 -54.59
N LYS A 20 -2.86 51.10 -53.53
CA LYS A 20 -2.49 52.56 -53.50
C LYS A 20 -2.30 53.13 -52.06
N ASN A 21 -1.32 54.04 -51.85
CA ASN A 21 -1.20 55.19 -50.88
C ASN A 21 -1.74 55.08 -49.41
N ASN A 22 -1.09 55.57 -48.32
CA ASN A 22 -0.21 56.73 -48.07
C ASN A 22 0.65 56.56 -46.76
N THR A 23 1.59 57.49 -46.51
CA THR A 23 2.47 57.70 -45.30
C THR A 23 2.54 59.22 -44.99
N PRO A 24 3.44 59.84 -44.14
CA PRO A 24 4.50 59.40 -43.18
C PRO A 24 4.27 59.93 -41.72
N GLU A 25 5.15 59.91 -40.70
CA GLU A 25 6.48 60.58 -40.41
C GLU A 25 6.97 60.16 -38.96
N THR A 26 8.18 60.39 -38.37
CA THR A 26 9.57 60.82 -38.77
C THR A 26 10.60 60.65 -37.59
N PHE A 27 11.71 59.90 -37.79
CA PHE A 27 13.04 60.00 -37.08
C PHE A 27 13.07 59.85 -35.52
N PHE A 28 14.18 59.72 -34.74
CA PHE A 28 15.67 59.75 -34.84
C PHE A 28 16.30 58.63 -33.93
N ASN A 29 17.61 58.59 -33.58
CA ASN A 29 18.82 58.23 -34.36
C ASN A 29 20.11 58.18 -33.47
N LYS A 30 21.07 57.24 -33.70
CA LYS A 30 22.50 57.20 -33.22
C LYS A 30 22.79 57.07 -31.69
N ASP A 31 23.97 56.68 -31.16
CA ASP A 31 25.29 56.23 -31.72
C ASP A 31 26.09 55.29 -30.74
N TYR A 32 27.32 54.89 -31.10
CA TYR A 32 28.24 53.93 -30.42
C TYR A 32 29.03 54.44 -29.16
N ASN A 33 29.37 53.51 -28.24
CA ASN A 33 30.74 53.09 -27.80
C ASN A 33 30.64 52.16 -26.55
N ASN A 34 31.32 51.01 -26.31
CA ASN A 34 32.62 50.37 -26.63
C ASN A 34 33.78 50.59 -25.60
N ASN A 35 34.36 49.47 -25.11
CA ASN A 35 35.72 49.25 -24.53
C ASN A 35 36.02 49.91 -23.15
N ASP A 36 36.95 49.49 -22.25
CA ASP A 36 37.87 48.34 -21.99
C ASP A 36 38.46 48.52 -20.54
N GLU A 37 39.18 47.64 -19.81
CA GLU A 37 39.65 46.22 -19.92
C GLU A 37 39.98 45.60 -18.50
N ASN A 38 40.35 44.30 -18.47
CA ASN A 38 41.29 43.54 -17.58
C ASN A 38 41.86 44.12 -16.23
N ALA A 39 41.76 43.41 -15.09
CA ALA A 39 42.74 42.45 -14.47
C ALA A 39 43.84 43.11 -13.54
N THR A 40 44.55 42.51 -12.56
CA THR A 40 44.75 41.10 -12.07
C THR A 40 45.41 41.03 -10.64
N VAL A 41 44.92 40.17 -9.74
CA VAL A 41 45.62 39.18 -8.83
C VAL A 41 46.72 39.59 -7.77
N THR A 42 47.00 38.68 -6.80
CA THR A 42 47.94 38.67 -5.60
C THR A 42 47.41 39.34 -4.31
N ASP A 43 47.33 38.71 -3.11
CA ASP A 43 48.27 37.97 -2.19
C ASP A 43 49.07 38.90 -1.22
N SER A 44 49.43 38.59 0.05
CA SER A 44 49.08 37.51 1.02
C SER A 44 49.70 37.77 2.43
N SER A 45 49.09 37.28 3.55
CA SER A 45 49.69 37.09 4.94
C SER A 45 50.33 38.30 5.71
N SER A 46 50.54 38.40 7.04
CA SER A 46 50.11 37.76 8.33
C SER A 46 50.36 38.80 9.48
N SER A 47 50.60 38.63 10.81
CA SER A 47 50.77 37.55 11.84
C SER A 47 50.89 38.22 13.27
N SER A 48 50.98 37.42 14.36
CA SER A 48 51.53 37.70 15.73
C SER A 48 50.86 38.74 16.68
N SER A 49 50.90 38.63 18.03
CA SER A 49 51.07 37.50 19.02
C SER A 49 50.84 38.01 20.50
N ASP A 50 51.11 37.15 21.50
CA ASP A 50 51.25 37.39 22.98
C ASP A 50 49.90 37.47 23.77
N GLU A 51 49.55 36.71 24.84
CA GLU A 51 50.19 36.20 26.11
C GLU A 51 50.12 37.24 27.27
N ASP A 52 49.77 36.96 28.56
CA ASP A 52 49.72 35.73 29.39
C ASP A 52 48.81 35.88 30.68
N ASP A 53 48.45 34.76 31.36
CA ASP A 53 48.20 34.47 32.82
C ASP A 53 47.49 35.46 33.84
N SER A 54 46.96 35.07 35.04
CA SER A 54 46.46 33.80 35.64
C SER A 54 45.70 33.97 37.01
N ASP A 55 44.92 32.94 37.40
CA ASP A 55 44.54 32.42 38.75
C ASP A 55 43.59 33.10 39.80
N GLU A 56 43.08 32.25 40.72
CA GLU A 56 42.35 32.38 42.01
C GLU A 56 40.89 32.93 42.12
N GLY A 57 40.17 32.42 43.15
CA GLY A 57 38.86 32.87 43.68
C GLY A 57 38.89 32.93 45.23
N PRO A 58 37.79 32.74 46.02
CA PRO A 58 36.38 32.44 45.70
C PRO A 58 35.35 33.23 46.59
N LEU A 59 34.12 32.68 46.78
CA LEU A 59 33.21 32.78 47.96
C LEU A 59 32.01 33.80 48.06
N VAL A 60 30.84 33.22 48.44
CA VAL A 60 29.69 33.73 49.26
C VAL A 60 28.40 34.34 48.61
N MET A 61 27.42 33.44 48.41
CA MET A 61 25.99 33.44 48.83
C MET A 61 24.91 34.50 48.42
N HIS A 62 23.75 33.94 48.00
CA HIS A 62 22.34 34.37 48.20
C HIS A 62 21.85 35.74 47.65
N SER A 63 20.63 35.90 47.11
CA SER A 63 19.55 35.00 46.63
C SER A 63 18.56 35.87 45.77
N SER A 64 17.40 35.46 45.24
CA SER A 64 16.55 34.23 45.26
C SER A 64 15.53 34.29 44.11
N ASP A 65 14.90 33.15 43.76
CA ASP A 65 13.68 32.99 42.92
C ASP A 65 13.74 33.43 41.44
N SER A 66 12.96 32.87 40.49
CA SER A 66 12.37 31.52 40.31
C SER A 66 11.87 31.44 38.83
N SER A 67 11.52 30.30 38.19
CA SER A 67 11.40 28.90 38.59
C SER A 67 11.65 27.97 37.36
N SER A 68 11.45 26.65 37.50
CA SER A 68 11.35 25.67 36.40
C SER A 68 10.33 24.58 36.78
N ILE A 69 9.89 23.72 35.85
CA ILE A 69 9.20 22.45 36.19
C ILE A 69 9.20 21.46 35.01
N ALA A 70 9.36 20.17 35.35
CA ALA A 70 8.91 19.02 34.56
C ALA A 70 7.86 18.25 35.39
N GLY A 71 6.90 17.59 34.74
CA GLY A 71 5.64 17.19 35.37
C GLY A 71 5.59 15.80 36.03
N ILE A 72 4.58 15.61 36.88
CA ILE A 72 3.98 14.35 37.39
C ILE A 72 2.58 14.73 37.96
N GLY A 73 1.65 13.77 38.08
CA GLY A 73 0.41 13.88 38.87
C GLY A 73 0.07 12.52 39.52
N PRO A 74 -1.16 12.24 39.99
CA PRO A 74 -2.32 13.10 40.31
C PRO A 74 -2.85 12.91 41.76
N VAL A 75 -3.74 13.81 42.25
CA VAL A 75 -4.34 13.75 43.62
C VAL A 75 -5.76 14.37 43.61
N SER A 76 -6.62 14.24 44.63
CA SER A 76 -7.45 13.08 45.08
C SER A 76 -8.40 13.56 46.21
N THR A 77 -9.54 12.89 46.42
CA THR A 77 -10.40 13.01 47.63
C THR A 77 -11.20 11.71 47.80
N SER A 78 -11.35 11.08 48.97
CA SER A 78 -10.79 11.34 50.31
C SER A 78 -10.75 10.06 51.16
N SER A 79 -9.77 9.95 52.04
CA SER A 79 -9.53 8.88 53.05
C SER A 79 -10.60 8.89 54.20
N PRO A 80 -10.56 8.05 55.27
CA PRO A 80 -9.48 7.11 55.68
C PRO A 80 -9.87 5.75 56.34
N LEU A 81 -8.83 4.90 56.56
CA LEU A 81 -8.71 3.78 57.53
C LEU A 81 -9.66 2.55 57.39
N GLY A 82 -9.22 1.30 57.61
CA GLY A 82 -7.87 0.78 57.89
C GLY A 82 -7.84 -0.74 58.16
N SER A 83 -6.65 -1.36 58.09
CA SER A 83 -6.24 -2.68 58.64
C SER A 83 -7.18 -3.93 58.53
N GLY A 84 -6.69 -4.99 57.87
CA GLY A 84 -7.07 -6.39 58.20
C GLY A 84 -6.30 -6.91 59.43
N PRO A 85 -6.21 -8.25 59.71
CA PRO A 85 -6.47 -9.39 58.81
C PRO A 85 -7.21 -10.59 59.48
N THR A 86 -7.01 -11.81 58.96
CA THR A 86 -7.27 -13.16 59.54
C THR A 86 -8.65 -13.82 59.42
N ASP A 87 -8.61 -15.16 59.58
CA ASP A 87 -9.53 -16.18 59.09
C ASP A 87 -10.74 -16.52 59.99
N ASN A 88 -11.51 -17.50 59.48
CA ASN A 88 -12.15 -18.62 60.18
C ASN A 88 -13.67 -18.56 60.52
N THR A 89 -14.34 -19.62 60.04
CA THR A 89 -15.46 -20.36 60.65
C THR A 89 -16.54 -19.63 61.47
N GLY A 90 -17.80 -19.75 61.05
CA GLY A 90 -18.95 -19.49 61.93
C GLY A 90 -20.32 -19.68 61.27
N SER A 91 -20.93 -20.87 61.44
CA SER A 91 -22.34 -21.08 61.10
C SER A 91 -23.23 -20.76 62.30
N THR A 92 -24.34 -20.05 62.09
CA THR A 92 -25.58 -20.31 62.85
C THR A 92 -26.81 -19.71 62.15
N ASN A 93 -27.93 -20.44 62.20
CA ASN A 93 -29.23 -19.96 61.75
C ASN A 93 -29.86 -19.03 62.80
N LEU A 94 -30.63 -18.02 62.37
CA LEU A 94 -31.83 -17.59 63.10
C LEU A 94 -32.85 -16.90 62.17
N GLN A 95 -34.01 -17.54 62.05
CA GLN A 95 -35.28 -17.01 61.55
C GLN A 95 -36.36 -17.35 62.63
N PRO A 96 -37.60 -16.81 62.58
CA PRO A 96 -38.22 -15.96 61.56
C PRO A 96 -38.90 -14.69 62.12
N THR A 97 -39.51 -13.88 61.25
CA THR A 97 -40.91 -13.42 61.42
C THR A 97 -41.45 -12.79 60.12
N HIS A 98 -42.72 -13.04 59.79
CA HIS A 98 -43.34 -12.55 58.56
C HIS A 98 -43.93 -11.13 58.70
N ARG A 99 -43.67 -10.26 57.71
CA ARG A 99 -44.64 -9.24 57.28
C ARG A 99 -44.78 -9.21 55.75
N LYS A 100 -45.99 -8.83 55.33
CA LYS A 100 -46.59 -8.99 53.99
C LYS A 100 -45.71 -8.44 52.85
N GLY A 101 -45.61 -9.20 51.76
CA GLY A 101 -44.81 -8.83 50.59
C GLY A 101 -45.50 -7.86 49.63
N LEU A 102 -44.73 -6.92 49.09
CA LEU A 102 -45.04 -6.15 47.88
C LEU A 102 -44.40 -6.86 46.66
N PRO A 103 -44.94 -6.71 45.44
CA PRO A 103 -44.46 -7.46 44.28
C PRO A 103 -43.03 -7.06 43.90
N ARG A 104 -42.08 -8.00 43.98
CA ARG A 104 -40.75 -7.84 43.40
C ARG A 104 -40.87 -7.74 41.88
N HIS A 105 -40.41 -6.63 41.31
CA HIS A 105 -40.14 -6.55 39.88
C HIS A 105 -39.03 -7.54 39.52
N HIS A 106 -39.41 -8.73 39.04
CA HIS A 106 -38.49 -9.60 38.33
C HIS A 106 -38.00 -8.85 37.09
N ARG A 107 -36.72 -8.44 37.09
CA ARG A 107 -36.00 -8.18 35.83
C ARG A 107 -36.18 -9.43 34.97
N ARG A 108 -36.92 -9.31 33.86
CA ARG A 108 -36.90 -10.34 32.82
C ARG A 108 -35.45 -10.56 32.44
N ARG A 109 -34.97 -11.82 32.47
CA ARG A 109 -33.83 -12.19 31.64
C ARG A 109 -34.21 -11.83 30.20
N LEU A 110 -33.46 -10.90 29.61
CA LEU A 110 -33.55 -10.67 28.17
C LEU A 110 -33.07 -11.93 27.46
N SER A 111 -33.56 -12.14 26.24
CA SER A 111 -33.16 -13.29 25.43
C SER A 111 -31.67 -13.21 25.10
N SER A 112 -30.97 -14.34 25.14
CA SER A 112 -29.56 -14.48 24.76
C SER A 112 -29.29 -14.23 23.26
N MET A 113 -30.28 -13.78 22.48
CA MET A 113 -30.09 -13.33 21.11
C MET A 113 -29.67 -11.86 20.99
N ASN A 114 -29.89 -11.03 22.02
CA ASN A 114 -29.51 -9.60 21.95
C ASN A 114 -27.99 -9.36 22.09
N GLU A 115 -27.23 -10.35 22.57
CA GLU A 115 -25.77 -10.27 22.77
C GLU A 115 -24.97 -10.66 21.51
N PHE A 116 -25.64 -11.07 20.41
CA PHE A 116 -25.02 -11.66 19.21
C PHE A 116 -25.36 -10.92 17.89
N LEU A 117 -25.86 -9.68 17.95
CA LEU A 117 -26.31 -8.93 16.77
C LEU A 117 -25.57 -7.60 16.59
N ASP A 118 -24.27 -7.69 16.30
CA ASP A 118 -23.47 -6.57 15.77
C ASP A 118 -23.59 -6.53 14.22
N PRO A 119 -24.21 -5.49 13.63
CA PRO A 119 -24.36 -5.36 12.18
C PRO A 119 -23.05 -5.13 11.42
N PHE A 120 -21.96 -4.76 12.10
CA PHE A 120 -20.65 -4.49 11.51
C PHE A 120 -19.61 -5.60 11.74
N SER A 121 -19.99 -6.66 12.45
CA SER A 121 -19.16 -7.83 12.70
C SER A 121 -18.61 -8.48 11.42
N ASN A 122 -17.47 -9.17 11.57
CA ASN A 122 -16.79 -9.85 10.46
C ASN A 122 -17.73 -10.81 9.72
N ALA A 123 -17.55 -10.98 8.41
CA ALA A 123 -18.43 -11.80 7.57
C ALA A 123 -18.64 -13.23 8.13
N GLU A 124 -17.58 -13.84 8.65
CA GLU A 124 -17.59 -15.17 9.29
C GLU A 124 -18.50 -15.26 10.53
N ILE A 125 -18.65 -14.16 11.27
CA ILE A 125 -19.52 -14.06 12.45
C ILE A 125 -20.95 -13.76 12.00
N TYR A 126 -21.11 -12.78 11.10
CA TYR A 126 -22.41 -12.29 10.65
C TYR A 126 -23.18 -13.32 9.79
N TYR A 127 -22.47 -14.00 8.88
CA TYR A 127 -23.03 -15.06 8.03
C TYR A 127 -22.80 -16.48 8.60
N GLY A 128 -21.99 -16.61 9.66
CA GLY A 128 -21.65 -17.89 10.29
C GLY A 128 -20.57 -18.68 9.52
N PRO A 129 -20.12 -19.82 10.05
CA PRO A 129 -19.11 -20.65 9.40
C PRO A 129 -19.62 -21.24 8.08
N VAL A 130 -18.72 -21.40 7.11
CA VAL A 130 -19.01 -22.01 5.81
C VAL A 130 -19.60 -23.41 5.99
N VAL A 131 -20.85 -23.60 5.58
CA VAL A 131 -21.52 -24.90 5.69
C VAL A 131 -20.97 -25.84 4.62
N ASN A 132 -20.02 -26.71 5.00
CA ASN A 132 -19.48 -27.73 4.11
C ASN A 132 -20.61 -28.69 3.70
N PRO A 133 -20.99 -28.79 2.41
CA PRO A 133 -22.13 -29.59 1.97
C PRO A 133 -21.93 -31.10 2.20
N LYS A 134 -20.69 -31.58 2.35
CA LYS A 134 -20.38 -32.97 2.75
C LYS A 134 -20.62 -33.26 4.24
N LYS A 135 -21.01 -32.25 5.03
CA LYS A 135 -21.38 -32.37 6.46
C LYS A 135 -22.80 -31.85 6.76
N ALA A 136 -23.68 -31.79 5.76
CA ALA A 136 -25.10 -31.69 6.02
C ALA A 136 -25.56 -32.95 6.81
N PRO A 137 -26.33 -32.82 7.90
CA PRO A 137 -26.85 -33.98 8.63
C PRO A 137 -27.86 -34.73 7.77
N ASN A 138 -27.72 -36.06 7.68
CA ASN A 138 -28.70 -36.91 7.00
C ASN A 138 -30.07 -36.78 7.68
N SER A 139 -31.14 -36.74 6.89
CA SER A 139 -32.50 -36.37 7.32
C SER A 139 -33.26 -37.42 8.15
N ASN A 140 -32.55 -38.34 8.84
CA ASN A 140 -33.15 -39.56 9.41
C ASN A 140 -33.15 -39.62 10.95
N ASP A 141 -32.47 -38.71 11.65
CA ASP A 141 -32.43 -38.71 13.12
C ASP A 141 -33.69 -38.08 13.75
N THR A 142 -34.80 -38.83 13.74
CA THR A 142 -36.04 -38.44 14.42
C THR A 142 -35.96 -38.66 15.93
N ALA A 143 -35.27 -37.78 16.64
CA ALA A 143 -35.26 -37.74 18.11
C ALA A 143 -36.38 -36.84 18.67
N THR A 144 -37.30 -37.41 19.45
CA THR A 144 -38.45 -36.69 20.02
C THR A 144 -38.06 -35.75 21.17
N ALA A 145 -38.37 -34.46 21.05
CA ALA A 145 -38.35 -33.49 22.15
C ALA A 145 -39.74 -32.83 22.30
N SER A 146 -40.15 -32.56 23.55
CA SER A 146 -41.55 -32.28 23.89
C SER A 146 -41.99 -30.83 23.70
N ILE A 147 -43.29 -30.66 23.43
CA ILE A 147 -43.96 -29.38 23.28
C ILE A 147 -44.16 -28.74 24.66
N ASN A 148 -43.61 -27.53 24.88
CA ASN A 148 -44.32 -26.41 25.54
C ASN A 148 -43.46 -25.14 25.72
N SER A 149 -43.65 -24.14 24.85
CA SER A 149 -43.81 -22.73 25.28
C SER A 149 -44.23 -21.85 24.08
N THR A 150 -45.12 -20.89 24.33
CA THR A 150 -45.64 -19.99 23.29
C THR A 150 -45.37 -18.52 23.64
N LYS A 151 -44.42 -17.90 22.92
CA LYS A 151 -44.61 -16.57 22.29
C LYS A 151 -43.41 -16.12 21.43
N ASN A 152 -43.71 -15.94 20.15
CA ASN A 152 -43.21 -14.86 19.29
C ASN A 152 -41.70 -14.77 19.01
N LEU A 153 -41.14 -15.78 18.31
CA LEU A 153 -40.35 -15.56 17.06
C LEU A 153 -40.11 -16.86 16.24
N ASN A 154 -41.07 -17.79 16.24
CA ASN A 154 -40.87 -19.19 15.81
C ASN A 154 -40.41 -19.41 14.34
N ARG A 155 -40.70 -18.48 13.42
CA ARG A 155 -40.33 -18.62 11.99
C ARG A 155 -38.88 -18.21 11.65
N THR A 156 -38.04 -17.92 12.65
CA THR A 156 -36.60 -17.65 12.43
C THR A 156 -35.75 -18.92 12.24
N ARG A 157 -36.33 -20.11 12.46
CA ARG A 157 -35.66 -21.41 12.31
C ARG A 157 -36.56 -22.47 11.67
N THR A 158 -37.79 -22.64 12.13
CA THR A 158 -38.73 -23.62 11.56
C THR A 158 -39.54 -22.96 10.45
N MET A 159 -39.40 -23.50 9.22
CA MET A 159 -40.01 -22.95 8.01
C MET A 159 -41.23 -23.77 7.55
N SER A 160 -42.14 -23.11 6.86
CA SER A 160 -43.25 -23.71 6.10
C SER A 160 -43.13 -23.31 4.62
N VAL A 161 -43.89 -23.92 3.72
CA VAL A 161 -43.93 -23.54 2.29
C VAL A 161 -44.29 -22.05 2.12
N LEU A 162 -43.74 -21.41 1.08
CA LEU A 162 -43.68 -19.95 0.92
C LEU A 162 -44.43 -19.46 -0.33
N ASP A 163 -45.69 -19.87 -0.48
CA ASP A 163 -46.52 -19.60 -1.66
C ASP A 163 -47.12 -18.17 -1.66
N ARG A 164 -46.25 -17.16 -1.53
CA ARG A 164 -46.64 -15.73 -1.41
C ARG A 164 -46.85 -15.01 -2.74
N VAL A 165 -46.48 -15.63 -3.86
CA VAL A 165 -46.47 -15.03 -5.19
C VAL A 165 -47.03 -16.05 -6.17
N SER A 166 -48.18 -15.77 -6.77
CA SER A 166 -48.83 -16.63 -7.77
C SER A 166 -48.00 -16.74 -9.04
N ASP A 167 -48.14 -17.84 -9.78
CA ASP A 167 -47.31 -18.10 -10.98
C ASP A 167 -47.58 -17.11 -12.12
N PHE A 168 -48.79 -16.51 -12.15
CA PHE A 168 -49.09 -15.32 -12.95
C PHE A 168 -48.10 -14.17 -12.67
N LYS A 169 -47.83 -13.86 -11.40
CA LYS A 169 -46.87 -12.84 -10.96
C LYS A 169 -45.42 -13.33 -10.97
N ARG A 170 -45.16 -14.60 -11.26
CA ARG A 170 -43.82 -15.16 -11.51
C ARG A 170 -43.48 -15.24 -13.01
N GLY A 171 -44.43 -14.98 -13.91
CA GLY A 171 -44.27 -15.17 -15.36
C GLY A 171 -44.27 -16.63 -15.82
N LEU A 172 -44.67 -17.58 -14.97
CA LEU A 172 -44.52 -19.03 -15.19
C LEU A 172 -45.77 -19.71 -15.80
N ASN A 173 -46.68 -18.95 -16.42
CA ASN A 173 -47.95 -19.49 -16.93
C ASN A 173 -47.88 -19.82 -18.44
N PRO A 174 -47.90 -21.11 -18.87
CA PRO A 174 -47.75 -21.49 -20.28
C PRO A 174 -48.90 -21.04 -21.19
N SER A 175 -50.04 -20.64 -20.62
CA SER A 175 -51.26 -20.27 -21.38
C SER A 175 -51.27 -18.84 -21.93
N ALA A 176 -50.22 -18.04 -21.69
CA ALA A 176 -50.21 -16.59 -21.95
C ALA A 176 -49.79 -16.18 -23.38
N SER A 177 -49.52 -17.12 -24.29
CA SER A 177 -48.92 -16.88 -25.62
C SER A 177 -49.72 -15.96 -26.58
N ASN A 178 -50.97 -15.62 -26.25
CA ASN A 178 -51.85 -14.75 -27.05
C ASN A 178 -52.27 -13.45 -26.33
N ARG A 179 -51.49 -12.95 -25.35
CA ARG A 179 -51.73 -11.65 -24.68
C ARG A 179 -50.54 -10.67 -24.79
N ASN A 180 -50.04 -10.46 -26.00
CA ASN A 180 -49.00 -9.47 -26.26
C ASN A 180 -49.43 -8.03 -25.91
N MET A 181 -48.44 -7.18 -25.61
CA MET A 181 -48.48 -5.72 -25.45
C MET A 181 -49.07 -5.10 -24.16
N ALA A 182 -49.81 -5.82 -23.32
CA ALA A 182 -50.36 -5.23 -22.09
C ALA A 182 -49.33 -5.12 -20.94
N GLU A 183 -48.54 -6.16 -20.70
CA GLU A 183 -47.60 -6.24 -19.57
C GLU A 183 -46.21 -5.69 -19.94
N LYS A 184 -46.16 -4.41 -20.36
CA LYS A 184 -44.90 -3.67 -20.37
C LYS A 184 -44.38 -3.51 -18.94
N ASN A 185 -43.09 -3.81 -18.74
CA ASN A 185 -42.34 -3.68 -17.50
C ASN A 185 -42.88 -2.58 -16.57
N HIS A 186 -43.44 -2.96 -15.41
CA HIS A 186 -43.73 -2.01 -14.33
C HIS A 186 -42.42 -1.61 -13.63
N ILE A 187 -41.57 -0.88 -14.34
CA ILE A 187 -40.30 -0.35 -13.84
C ILE A 187 -40.59 0.53 -12.63
N LEU A 188 -39.95 0.20 -11.52
CA LEU A 188 -40.10 0.96 -10.29
C LEU A 188 -39.28 2.24 -10.40
N HIS A 189 -39.92 3.39 -10.62
CA HIS A 189 -39.21 4.65 -10.59
C HIS A 189 -38.76 5.00 -9.16
N ARG A 190 -37.46 5.29 -9.00
CA ARG A 190 -36.87 5.77 -7.74
C ARG A 190 -37.52 7.10 -7.33
N ARG A 191 -38.04 7.18 -6.10
CA ARG A 191 -38.45 8.45 -5.50
C ARG A 191 -37.23 9.20 -4.95
N SER A 192 -37.05 10.43 -5.41
CA SER A 192 -36.00 11.36 -4.96
C SER A 192 -36.40 12.23 -3.75
N SER A 193 -37.64 12.12 -3.29
CA SER A 193 -38.10 12.71 -2.03
C SER A 193 -37.41 12.09 -0.80
N GLU A 194 -37.37 12.81 0.31
CA GLU A 194 -36.83 12.34 1.59
C GLU A 194 -37.40 10.96 1.98
N ASP A 195 -38.73 10.83 1.98
CA ASP A 195 -39.49 9.57 2.12
C ASP A 195 -39.23 8.85 3.45
N ASP A 196 -38.22 7.98 3.51
CA ASP A 196 -37.94 7.10 4.65
C ASP A 196 -36.53 7.27 5.26
N ILE A 197 -35.79 8.32 4.89
CA ILE A 197 -34.39 8.57 5.33
C ILE A 197 -34.24 8.62 6.86
N PHE A 198 -35.19 9.21 7.59
CA PHE A 198 -35.19 9.20 9.06
C PHE A 198 -35.25 7.76 9.62
N VAL A 199 -36.03 6.88 8.99
CA VAL A 199 -36.18 5.48 9.43
C VAL A 199 -35.00 4.62 8.95
N SER A 200 -34.38 4.94 7.82
CA SER A 200 -33.12 4.32 7.37
C SER A 200 -31.96 4.62 8.35
N SER A 201 -31.89 5.85 8.85
CA SER A 201 -30.78 6.31 9.72
C SER A 201 -30.97 6.03 11.22
N GLN A 202 -32.20 6.06 11.75
CA GLN A 202 -32.46 5.83 13.19
C GLN A 202 -33.36 4.63 13.50
N GLY A 203 -34.05 4.06 12.50
CA GLY A 203 -35.08 3.04 12.72
C GLY A 203 -34.58 1.62 12.95
N ASN A 204 -33.26 1.38 12.94
CA ASN A 204 -32.62 0.06 13.11
C ASN A 204 -33.29 -1.03 12.25
N ARG A 205 -33.58 -0.70 10.98
CA ARG A 205 -34.36 -1.57 10.10
C ARG A 205 -33.57 -2.80 9.68
N ARG A 206 -34.31 -3.90 9.54
CA ARG A 206 -33.77 -5.21 9.16
C ARG A 206 -34.61 -5.80 8.02
N PHE A 207 -33.95 -6.51 7.13
CA PHE A 207 -34.52 -7.22 6.00
C PHE A 207 -34.65 -8.72 6.28
N PHE A 208 -35.56 -9.38 5.56
CA PHE A 208 -35.61 -10.83 5.43
C PHE A 208 -35.44 -11.16 3.95
N ILE A 209 -34.29 -11.73 3.61
CA ILE A 209 -33.96 -12.17 2.26
C ILE A 209 -34.35 -13.65 2.16
N GLU A 210 -35.59 -13.89 1.71
CA GLU A 210 -36.21 -15.22 1.66
C GLU A 210 -35.40 -16.23 0.82
N ASN A 211 -34.81 -15.75 -0.28
CA ASN A 211 -33.94 -16.51 -1.17
C ASN A 211 -32.84 -15.56 -1.69
N VAL A 212 -31.59 -15.81 -1.28
CA VAL A 212 -30.42 -14.99 -1.61
C VAL A 212 -30.09 -15.07 -3.10
N ASP A 213 -30.01 -16.27 -3.67
CA ASP A 213 -29.71 -16.48 -5.10
C ASP A 213 -30.70 -15.77 -6.02
N LYS A 214 -32.01 -15.88 -5.71
CA LYS A 214 -33.03 -15.14 -6.46
C LYS A 214 -32.92 -13.64 -6.25
N THR A 215 -32.71 -13.15 -5.02
CA THR A 215 -32.63 -11.71 -4.77
C THR A 215 -31.40 -11.09 -5.45
N LEU A 216 -30.30 -11.84 -5.54
CA LEU A 216 -29.09 -11.45 -6.28
C LEU A 216 -29.33 -11.45 -7.80
N ALA A 217 -30.03 -12.45 -8.34
CA ALA A 217 -30.40 -12.49 -9.76
C ALA A 217 -31.41 -11.39 -10.14
N ASP A 218 -32.46 -11.18 -9.35
CA ASP A 218 -33.45 -10.09 -9.51
C ASP A 218 -32.78 -8.70 -9.40
N LEU A 219 -31.68 -8.58 -8.64
CA LEU A 219 -30.90 -7.34 -8.48
C LEU A 219 -29.99 -7.08 -9.69
N LEU A 220 -29.17 -8.06 -10.09
CA LEU A 220 -28.29 -7.92 -11.25
C LEU A 220 -29.10 -7.66 -12.52
N ALA A 221 -30.13 -8.47 -12.80
CA ALA A 221 -30.98 -8.31 -13.98
C ALA A 221 -31.81 -6.99 -14.01
N SER A 222 -31.73 -6.17 -12.96
CA SER A 222 -32.35 -4.84 -12.90
C SER A 222 -31.34 -3.68 -12.82
N GLU A 223 -30.13 -3.89 -12.29
CA GLU A 223 -29.20 -2.80 -11.92
C GLU A 223 -27.75 -2.99 -12.43
N ASP A 224 -27.38 -4.19 -12.88
CA ASP A 224 -26.16 -4.49 -13.64
C ASP A 224 -26.56 -4.54 -15.13
N THR A 225 -26.09 -3.57 -15.91
CA THR A 225 -26.56 -3.29 -17.27
C THR A 225 -25.49 -3.46 -18.35
N ASP A 226 -24.22 -3.53 -17.98
CA ASP A 226 -23.12 -3.95 -18.87
C ASP A 226 -22.75 -5.44 -18.68
N SER A 227 -23.35 -6.11 -17.69
CA SER A 227 -23.11 -7.52 -17.30
C SER A 227 -21.72 -7.79 -16.70
N ASN A 228 -21.09 -6.78 -16.09
CA ASN A 228 -19.79 -6.91 -15.43
C ASN A 228 -19.85 -7.60 -14.03
N TYR A 229 -21.06 -7.86 -13.50
CA TYR A 229 -21.31 -8.45 -12.16
C TYR A 229 -21.01 -7.51 -10.98
N GLN A 230 -21.11 -6.20 -11.21
CA GLN A 230 -21.00 -5.11 -10.24
C GLN A 230 -22.22 -4.15 -10.41
N ILE A 231 -22.38 -3.16 -9.52
CA ILE A 231 -23.37 -2.09 -9.66
C ILE A 231 -22.67 -0.75 -9.48
N THR A 232 -22.65 0.06 -10.53
CA THR A 232 -21.88 1.29 -10.63
C THR A 232 -22.77 2.54 -10.86
N ILE A 233 -22.14 3.71 -11.00
CA ILE A 233 -22.80 4.92 -11.51
C ILE A 233 -23.01 4.92 -13.02
N GLU A 234 -22.28 4.09 -13.77
CA GLU A 234 -22.36 4.01 -15.24
C GLU A 234 -23.55 3.12 -15.66
N ASP A 235 -23.94 2.19 -14.80
CA ASP A 235 -25.11 1.36 -14.99
C ASP A 235 -26.41 2.17 -15.10
N THR A 236 -27.27 1.78 -16.04
CA THR A 236 -28.49 2.53 -16.43
C THR A 236 -29.78 2.01 -15.78
N GLY A 237 -29.67 1.10 -14.81
CA GLY A 237 -30.80 0.57 -14.02
C GLY A 237 -31.59 1.63 -13.24
N PRO A 238 -32.80 1.30 -12.72
CA PRO A 238 -33.71 2.25 -12.10
C PRO A 238 -33.21 2.80 -10.75
N LYS A 239 -32.10 2.26 -10.21
CA LYS A 239 -31.50 2.58 -8.92
C LYS A 239 -32.49 2.44 -7.75
N VAL A 240 -33.35 1.42 -7.79
CA VAL A 240 -34.26 1.05 -6.69
C VAL A 240 -34.76 -0.40 -6.75
N ILE A 241 -34.62 -1.13 -5.64
CA ILE A 241 -35.17 -2.50 -5.48
C ILE A 241 -36.04 -2.64 -4.22
N LYS A 242 -37.04 -3.54 -4.26
CA LYS A 242 -38.01 -3.78 -3.17
C LYS A 242 -37.65 -5.01 -2.32
N ILE A 243 -37.05 -4.76 -1.16
CA ILE A 243 -36.62 -5.79 -0.21
C ILE A 243 -37.66 -5.97 0.92
N GLY A 244 -37.88 -7.22 1.33
CA GLY A 244 -38.83 -7.58 2.40
C GLY A 244 -38.30 -7.26 3.79
N THR A 245 -39.14 -6.72 4.69
CA THR A 245 -38.73 -6.35 6.05
C THR A 245 -38.79 -7.54 7.01
N ALA A 246 -37.82 -7.64 7.94
CA ALA A 246 -37.72 -8.74 8.90
C ALA A 246 -38.94 -8.85 9.81
N ASN A 247 -39.44 -7.73 10.31
CA ASN A 247 -40.58 -7.67 11.23
C ASN A 247 -41.91 -8.09 10.56
N SER A 248 -42.01 -7.94 9.24
CA SER A 248 -43.13 -8.48 8.45
C SER A 248 -42.84 -9.88 7.90
N PHE A 249 -41.70 -10.49 8.25
CA PHE A 249 -41.20 -11.74 7.69
C PHE A 249 -41.19 -11.71 6.14
N GLY A 250 -40.95 -10.55 5.53
CA GLY A 250 -40.96 -10.35 4.07
C GLY A 250 -42.33 -10.09 3.42
N TYR A 251 -43.44 -10.06 4.16
CA TYR A 251 -44.77 -9.73 3.60
C TYR A 251 -44.89 -8.25 3.21
N GLN A 252 -44.27 -7.35 3.96
CA GLN A 252 -44.14 -5.93 3.63
C GLN A 252 -42.75 -5.65 3.06
N LYS A 253 -42.66 -4.73 2.11
CA LYS A 253 -41.41 -4.36 1.42
C LYS A 253 -41.12 -2.87 1.51
N ILE A 254 -39.84 -2.51 1.55
CA ILE A 254 -39.37 -1.12 1.41
C ILE A 254 -38.38 -1.00 0.23
N ASN A 255 -38.06 0.22 -0.15
CA ASN A 255 -37.19 0.54 -1.28
C ASN A 255 -35.75 0.76 -0.80
N VAL A 256 -34.79 -0.06 -1.25
CA VAL A 256 -33.35 0.28 -1.20
C VAL A 256 -33.08 1.17 -2.41
N ARG A 257 -32.40 2.32 -2.23
CA ARG A 257 -32.32 3.40 -3.24
C ARG A 257 -30.87 3.83 -3.53
N GLY A 258 -30.52 3.98 -4.81
CA GLY A 258 -29.23 4.53 -5.26
C GLY A 258 -28.09 3.52 -5.35
N THR A 259 -27.16 3.75 -6.28
CA THR A 259 -26.00 2.88 -6.60
C THR A 259 -25.31 2.31 -5.36
N TYR A 260 -24.81 3.16 -4.45
CA TYR A 260 -24.01 2.72 -3.31
C TYR A 260 -24.72 1.70 -2.39
N MET A 261 -26.00 1.92 -2.05
CA MET A 261 -26.75 0.97 -1.20
C MET A 261 -27.13 -0.32 -1.94
N LEU A 262 -27.31 -0.26 -3.27
CA LEU A 262 -27.61 -1.42 -4.12
C LEU A 262 -26.35 -2.25 -4.38
N SER A 263 -25.21 -1.60 -4.58
CA SER A 263 -23.90 -2.23 -4.63
C SER A 263 -23.56 -2.90 -3.30
N ASN A 264 -23.73 -2.21 -2.16
CA ASN A 264 -23.52 -2.83 -0.86
C ASN A 264 -24.47 -4.03 -0.66
N LEU A 265 -25.70 -3.97 -1.13
CA LEU A 265 -26.60 -5.13 -1.14
C LEU A 265 -26.08 -6.27 -2.02
N LEU A 266 -25.54 -6.00 -3.23
CA LEU A 266 -24.90 -7.00 -4.08
C LEU A 266 -23.68 -7.63 -3.38
N GLN A 267 -22.82 -6.82 -2.76
CA GLN A 267 -21.66 -7.29 -1.99
C GLN A 267 -22.10 -8.21 -0.84
N GLU A 268 -23.03 -7.77 0.01
CA GLU A 268 -23.51 -8.54 1.16
C GLU A 268 -24.25 -9.82 0.75
N LEU A 269 -25.01 -9.82 -0.36
CA LEU A 269 -25.63 -11.03 -0.92
C LEU A 269 -24.57 -11.99 -1.52
N THR A 270 -23.53 -11.47 -2.15
CA THR A 270 -22.41 -12.26 -2.71
C THR A 270 -21.61 -12.92 -1.59
N ILE A 271 -21.32 -12.20 -0.51
CA ILE A 271 -20.67 -12.75 0.69
C ILE A 271 -21.58 -13.79 1.35
N ALA A 272 -22.87 -13.50 1.56
CA ALA A 272 -23.81 -14.48 2.12
C ALA A 272 -23.80 -15.79 1.30
N LYS A 273 -23.81 -15.68 -0.03
CA LYS A 273 -23.73 -16.82 -0.95
C LYS A 273 -22.41 -17.60 -0.83
N SER A 274 -21.26 -16.95 -0.68
CA SER A 274 -19.97 -17.65 -0.51
C SER A 274 -19.87 -18.42 0.81
N PHE A 275 -20.56 -17.97 1.86
CA PHE A 275 -20.75 -18.71 3.11
C PHE A 275 -21.86 -19.80 3.05
N GLY A 276 -22.46 -20.04 1.88
CA GLY A 276 -23.51 -21.06 1.68
C GLY A 276 -24.89 -20.64 2.20
N ARG A 277 -25.13 -19.34 2.40
CA ARG A 277 -26.38 -18.82 2.99
C ARG A 277 -27.41 -18.49 1.91
N HIS A 278 -28.29 -19.45 1.62
CA HIS A 278 -29.43 -19.23 0.71
C HIS A 278 -30.57 -18.38 1.31
N GLN A 279 -30.55 -18.13 2.63
CA GLN A 279 -31.52 -17.27 3.34
C GLN A 279 -30.83 -16.53 4.50
N ILE A 280 -31.08 -15.22 4.59
CA ILE A 280 -30.49 -14.34 5.61
C ILE A 280 -31.50 -13.32 6.17
N TYR A 281 -31.23 -12.87 7.39
CA TYR A 281 -31.64 -11.55 7.85
C TYR A 281 -30.47 -10.59 7.60
N LEU A 282 -30.75 -9.40 7.09
CA LEU A 282 -29.72 -8.39 6.77
C LEU A 282 -30.09 -7.06 7.42
N ASP A 283 -29.16 -6.44 8.12
CA ASP A 283 -29.34 -5.17 8.81
C ASP A 283 -29.08 -4.00 7.85
N GLU A 284 -29.99 -3.02 7.77
CA GLU A 284 -29.84 -1.90 6.82
C GLU A 284 -28.58 -1.08 7.11
N ALA A 285 -28.20 -0.99 8.39
CA ALA A 285 -26.95 -0.40 8.87
C ALA A 285 -25.71 -0.91 8.11
N ARG A 286 -25.71 -2.17 7.65
CA ARG A 286 -24.60 -2.79 6.92
C ARG A 286 -24.53 -2.38 5.44
N ILE A 287 -25.62 -1.87 4.86
CA ILE A 287 -25.67 -1.42 3.46
C ILE A 287 -25.81 0.11 3.28
N ASN A 288 -26.30 0.84 4.29
CA ASN A 288 -26.29 2.32 4.33
C ASN A 288 -25.10 2.89 5.12
N GLU A 289 -24.15 2.02 5.52
CA GLU A 289 -22.92 2.36 6.23
C GLU A 289 -22.16 3.52 5.55
N ASN A 290 -21.70 4.49 6.35
CA ASN A 290 -20.89 5.59 5.83
C ASN A 290 -19.63 5.06 5.11
N PRO A 291 -19.30 5.49 3.88
CA PRO A 291 -18.26 4.86 3.08
C PRO A 291 -16.85 4.97 3.70
N VAL A 292 -16.56 6.05 4.43
CA VAL A 292 -15.28 6.19 5.15
C VAL A 292 -15.16 5.12 6.25
N ASN A 293 -16.26 4.84 6.95
CA ASN A 293 -16.29 3.79 7.96
C ASN A 293 -16.23 2.40 7.30
N ARG A 294 -17.02 2.16 6.23
CA ARG A 294 -17.08 0.88 5.52
C ARG A 294 -15.71 0.49 4.96
N LEU A 295 -15.03 1.38 4.24
CA LEU A 295 -13.71 1.11 3.70
C LEU A 295 -12.67 0.92 4.81
N SER A 296 -12.67 1.76 5.86
CA SER A 296 -11.76 1.59 7.02
C SER A 296 -11.95 0.23 7.71
N ARG A 297 -13.20 -0.22 7.86
CA ARG A 297 -13.57 -1.51 8.48
C ARG A 297 -13.18 -2.70 7.60
N LEU A 298 -13.43 -2.60 6.29
CA LEU A 298 -13.02 -3.63 5.33
C LEU A 298 -11.49 -3.78 5.30
N ILE A 299 -10.74 -2.67 5.24
CA ILE A 299 -9.27 -2.67 5.34
C ILE A 299 -8.81 -3.40 6.61
N SER A 300 -9.30 -2.94 7.77
CA SER A 300 -8.87 -3.41 9.09
C SER A 300 -9.15 -4.90 9.33
N ASN A 301 -10.35 -5.36 8.98
CA ASN A 301 -10.84 -6.67 9.42
C ASN A 301 -10.75 -7.74 8.33
N GLN A 302 -10.92 -7.38 7.07
CA GLN A 302 -11.05 -8.31 5.95
C GLN A 302 -9.84 -8.27 5.01
N PHE A 303 -9.49 -7.10 4.48
CA PHE A 303 -8.47 -6.99 3.43
C PHE A 303 -7.09 -7.44 3.93
N TRP A 304 -6.61 -6.94 5.07
CA TRP A 304 -5.35 -7.42 5.64
C TRP A 304 -5.35 -8.91 5.94
N SER A 305 -6.50 -9.49 6.31
CA SER A 305 -6.64 -10.92 6.55
C SER A 305 -6.50 -11.72 5.25
N ASN A 306 -7.05 -11.21 4.14
CA ASN A 306 -6.94 -11.81 2.80
C ASN A 306 -5.58 -11.58 2.13
N LEU A 307 -4.90 -10.46 2.43
CA LEU A 307 -3.51 -10.20 2.02
C LEU A 307 -2.48 -10.95 2.86
N THR A 308 -2.85 -11.52 4.00
CA THR A 308 -1.91 -12.27 4.84
C THR A 308 -1.55 -13.61 4.19
N ARG A 309 -0.27 -13.98 4.24
CA ARG A 309 0.25 -15.31 3.91
C ARG A 309 1.01 -15.85 5.12
N LYS A 310 1.02 -17.17 5.29
CA LYS A 310 1.80 -17.87 6.31
C LYS A 310 2.12 -19.28 5.81
N VAL A 311 3.39 -19.65 5.86
CA VAL A 311 3.85 -20.96 5.38
C VAL A 311 3.58 -22.05 6.42
N THR A 312 2.91 -23.11 5.98
CA THR A 312 2.66 -24.37 6.71
C THR A 312 2.81 -25.54 5.74
N LEU A 313 2.84 -26.76 6.28
CA LEU A 313 2.82 -28.01 5.50
C LEU A 313 1.65 -28.09 4.50
N THR A 314 0.56 -27.36 4.73
CA THR A 314 -0.65 -27.36 3.89
C THR A 314 -0.83 -26.13 3.01
N THR A 315 -0.18 -24.99 3.29
CA THR A 315 -0.31 -23.78 2.47
C THR A 315 0.77 -23.63 1.40
N ILE A 316 1.92 -24.30 1.54
CA ILE A 316 3.08 -24.09 0.66
C ILE A 316 2.75 -24.32 -0.83
N GLY A 317 1.94 -25.33 -1.18
CA GLY A 317 1.56 -25.58 -2.58
C GLY A 317 0.81 -24.43 -3.26
N ALA A 318 0.03 -23.65 -2.50
CA ALA A 318 -0.67 -22.48 -3.00
C ALA A 318 0.24 -21.24 -3.09
N ILE A 319 1.17 -21.09 -2.15
CA ILE A 319 2.11 -19.95 -2.07
C ILE A 319 3.22 -20.09 -3.11
N ALA A 320 3.81 -21.30 -3.25
CA ALA A 320 4.92 -21.57 -4.15
C ALA A 320 4.51 -21.61 -5.64
N LYS A 321 3.22 -21.73 -5.95
CA LYS A 321 2.71 -21.64 -7.33
C LYS A 321 3.09 -20.28 -7.93
N ASP A 322 3.58 -20.30 -9.17
CA ASP A 322 3.81 -19.11 -9.98
C ASP A 322 2.95 -19.15 -11.25
N THR A 323 2.80 -18.00 -11.90
CA THR A 323 2.07 -17.82 -13.18
C THR A 323 2.76 -16.86 -14.13
N LYS A 324 3.82 -16.16 -13.68
CA LYS A 324 4.59 -15.19 -14.47
C LYS A 324 5.39 -15.90 -15.56
N ILE A 325 6.19 -16.89 -15.15
CA ILE A 325 7.03 -17.71 -16.04
C ILE A 325 6.23 -18.92 -16.54
N LYS A 326 6.33 -19.22 -17.84
CA LYS A 326 5.51 -20.24 -18.54
C LYS A 326 6.34 -21.33 -19.22
N THR A 327 7.48 -21.67 -18.62
CA THR A 327 8.44 -22.68 -19.09
C THR A 327 8.00 -24.10 -18.72
N PRO A 328 8.61 -25.17 -19.29
CA PRO A 328 8.37 -26.54 -18.85
C PRO A 328 8.72 -26.78 -17.37
N GLY A 329 9.79 -26.15 -16.87
CA GLY A 329 10.26 -26.28 -15.48
C GLY A 329 9.46 -25.47 -14.44
N ALA A 330 8.63 -24.52 -14.88
CA ALA A 330 7.71 -23.76 -14.03
C ALA A 330 6.34 -24.46 -13.80
N LYS A 331 6.11 -25.64 -14.39
CA LYS A 331 4.82 -26.36 -14.30
C LYS A 331 4.53 -26.93 -12.91
N ASN A 332 5.57 -27.39 -12.22
CA ASN A 332 5.50 -27.86 -10.85
C ASN A 332 5.88 -26.69 -9.91
N PRO A 333 5.25 -26.56 -8.73
CA PRO A 333 5.72 -25.62 -7.72
C PRO A 333 7.08 -26.08 -7.20
N ARG A 334 8.00 -25.14 -7.00
CA ARG A 334 9.36 -25.38 -6.48
C ARG A 334 9.67 -24.41 -5.35
N ILE A 335 10.42 -24.88 -4.35
CA ILE A 335 11.01 -24.03 -3.31
C ILE A 335 12.52 -24.27 -3.20
N PHE A 336 13.26 -23.17 -3.07
CA PHE A 336 14.70 -23.11 -2.91
C PHE A 336 15.09 -22.78 -1.48
N ILE A 337 15.93 -23.61 -0.87
CA ILE A 337 16.32 -23.56 0.54
C ILE A 337 17.81 -23.16 0.66
N PRO A 338 18.20 -22.24 1.56
CA PRO A 338 19.61 -21.98 1.84
C PRO A 338 20.37 -23.24 2.26
N TYR A 339 21.62 -23.39 1.81
CA TYR A 339 22.47 -24.56 2.09
C TYR A 339 22.67 -24.86 3.59
N ASN A 340 22.38 -23.90 4.46
CA ASN A 340 22.54 -23.95 5.92
C ASN A 340 21.20 -24.02 6.70
N CYS A 341 20.09 -24.36 6.03
CA CYS A 341 18.76 -24.50 6.64
C CYS A 341 18.22 -25.94 6.47
N GLU A 342 18.92 -26.91 7.04
CA GLU A 342 18.56 -28.34 6.99
C GLU A 342 17.18 -28.62 7.60
N ASP A 343 16.83 -27.94 8.69
CA ASP A 343 15.53 -28.02 9.36
C ASP A 343 14.36 -27.57 8.46
N GLN A 344 14.57 -26.51 7.66
CA GLN A 344 13.60 -26.07 6.67
C GLN A 344 13.53 -27.03 5.48
N TYR A 345 14.67 -27.57 5.02
CA TYR A 345 14.68 -28.55 3.94
C TYR A 345 13.89 -29.81 4.31
N GLU A 346 14.11 -30.37 5.50
CA GLU A 346 13.30 -31.50 6.02
C GLU A 346 11.80 -31.15 6.07
N PHE A 347 11.45 -29.96 6.56
CA PHE A 347 10.05 -29.49 6.60
C PHE A 347 9.40 -29.40 5.21
N PHE A 348 10.10 -28.89 4.20
CA PHE A 348 9.54 -28.78 2.84
C PHE A 348 9.49 -30.14 2.11
N ILE A 349 10.45 -31.03 2.38
CA ILE A 349 10.39 -32.43 1.95
C ILE A 349 9.17 -33.13 2.58
N GLN A 350 8.91 -32.93 3.89
CA GLN A 350 7.72 -33.44 4.56
C GLN A 350 6.43 -32.90 3.91
N ALA A 351 6.36 -31.60 3.59
CA ALA A 351 5.21 -31.02 2.91
C ALA A 351 4.95 -31.64 1.53
N SER A 352 6.02 -31.89 0.75
CA SER A 352 5.92 -32.58 -0.55
C SER A 352 5.46 -34.03 -0.43
N GLN A 353 5.89 -34.75 0.61
CA GLN A 353 5.44 -36.11 0.92
C GLN A 353 4.00 -36.17 1.42
N MET A 354 3.51 -35.12 2.10
CA MET A 354 2.13 -35.04 2.60
C MET A 354 1.09 -34.78 1.52
N ASP A 355 1.43 -34.03 0.46
CA ASP A 355 0.60 -33.91 -0.75
C ASP A 355 1.42 -34.11 -2.04
N PRO A 356 1.66 -35.37 -2.43
CA PRO A 356 2.36 -35.70 -3.67
C PRO A 356 1.62 -35.26 -4.94
N SER A 357 0.35 -34.83 -4.85
CA SER A 357 -0.39 -34.32 -6.00
C SER A 357 0.09 -32.93 -6.45
N LEU A 358 0.68 -32.16 -5.52
CA LEU A 358 1.34 -30.89 -5.81
C LEU A 358 2.59 -31.05 -6.67
N LYS A 359 3.30 -32.19 -6.54
CA LYS A 359 4.66 -32.40 -7.08
C LYS A 359 5.63 -31.28 -6.66
N LEU A 360 5.62 -30.91 -5.37
CA LEU A 360 6.47 -29.86 -4.85
C LEU A 360 7.94 -30.27 -4.93
N GLU A 361 8.71 -29.57 -5.77
CA GLU A 361 10.15 -29.75 -5.88
C GLU A 361 10.86 -28.90 -4.81
N VAL A 362 11.86 -29.49 -4.14
CA VAL A 362 12.58 -28.87 -3.01
C VAL A 362 14.07 -29.00 -3.30
N GLU A 363 14.73 -27.86 -3.45
CA GLU A 363 16.13 -27.80 -3.91
C GLU A 363 16.97 -26.93 -2.98
N TYR A 364 18.22 -27.34 -2.72
CA TYR A 364 19.19 -26.50 -2.03
C TYR A 364 19.80 -25.47 -2.99
N LEU A 365 19.94 -24.24 -2.51
CA LEU A 365 20.77 -23.20 -3.11
C LEU A 365 22.26 -23.51 -2.84
N PRO A 366 23.17 -23.08 -3.73
CA PRO A 366 24.61 -23.12 -3.46
C PRO A 366 24.99 -22.20 -2.29
N ARG A 367 26.18 -22.41 -1.73
CA ARG A 367 26.75 -21.54 -0.68
C ARG A 367 27.04 -20.11 -1.17
N GLU A 368 27.34 -19.96 -2.45
CA GLU A 368 27.58 -18.67 -3.11
C GLU A 368 26.61 -18.56 -4.29
N ILE A 369 25.76 -17.52 -4.27
CA ILE A 369 24.69 -17.31 -5.25
C ILE A 369 25.17 -16.25 -6.26
N THR A 370 25.71 -16.70 -7.40
CA THR A 370 26.22 -15.80 -8.46
C THR A 370 25.13 -15.44 -9.49
N PRO A 371 25.28 -14.34 -10.25
CA PRO A 371 24.37 -14.00 -11.34
C PRO A 371 24.23 -15.08 -12.42
N GLU A 372 25.29 -15.84 -12.69
CA GLU A 372 25.28 -16.99 -13.61
C GLU A 372 24.38 -18.12 -13.09
N TYR A 373 24.48 -18.43 -11.79
CA TYR A 373 23.61 -19.42 -11.16
C TYR A 373 22.14 -18.97 -11.20
N VAL A 374 21.86 -17.71 -10.84
CA VAL A 374 20.49 -17.16 -10.91
C VAL A 374 19.93 -17.22 -12.33
N LYS A 375 20.72 -16.85 -13.34
CA LYS A 375 20.36 -16.99 -14.76
C LYS A 375 20.07 -18.44 -15.17
N SER A 376 20.78 -19.42 -14.59
CA SER A 376 20.53 -20.85 -14.87
C SER A 376 19.18 -21.34 -14.35
N LEU A 377 18.60 -20.68 -13.34
CA LEU A 377 17.27 -21.00 -12.79
C LEU A 377 16.10 -20.41 -13.60
N ASN A 378 16.35 -19.63 -14.64
CA ASN A 378 15.30 -18.95 -15.43
C ASN A 378 14.24 -19.93 -16.00
N GLU A 379 14.65 -21.15 -16.37
CA GLU A 379 13.74 -22.19 -16.87
C GLU A 379 13.07 -23.02 -15.77
N THR A 380 13.66 -23.06 -14.58
CA THR A 380 13.25 -23.85 -13.40
C THR A 380 13.01 -22.95 -12.17
N PRO A 381 12.11 -21.95 -12.25
CA PRO A 381 11.90 -21.01 -11.17
C PRO A 381 11.29 -21.67 -9.93
N GLY A 382 11.52 -21.05 -8.78
CA GLY A 382 10.96 -21.43 -7.49
C GLY A 382 10.78 -20.24 -6.55
N LEU A 383 9.94 -20.45 -5.53
CA LEU A 383 9.85 -19.62 -4.33
C LEU A 383 11.16 -19.74 -3.52
N LEU A 384 11.52 -18.72 -2.77
CA LEU A 384 12.60 -18.78 -1.79
C LEU A 384 12.04 -19.04 -0.39
N ALA A 385 12.77 -19.82 0.41
CA ALA A 385 12.52 -19.95 1.83
C ALA A 385 12.60 -18.58 2.54
N THR A 386 11.95 -18.47 3.69
CA THR A 386 11.84 -17.24 4.49
C THR A 386 11.80 -17.60 5.97
N ALA A 387 12.05 -16.63 6.87
CA ALA A 387 12.08 -16.88 8.32
C ALA A 387 10.91 -17.76 8.85
N MET A 388 11.27 -18.83 9.53
CA MET A 388 10.36 -19.75 10.22
C MET A 388 10.55 -19.66 11.75
N GLN A 389 9.56 -20.18 12.47
CA GLN A 389 9.55 -20.29 13.94
C GLN A 389 9.12 -21.70 14.33
N THR A 390 9.73 -22.25 15.39
CA THR A 390 9.33 -23.55 15.94
C THR A 390 8.00 -23.44 16.64
N LEU A 391 7.04 -24.28 16.23
CA LEU A 391 5.80 -24.56 16.94
C LEU A 391 5.99 -25.85 17.75
N LEU A 392 5.49 -25.87 18.98
CA LEU A 392 5.35 -27.09 19.79
C LEU A 392 3.89 -27.51 19.77
N ASP A 393 3.61 -28.78 19.44
CA ASP A 393 2.27 -29.33 19.63
C ASP A 393 1.97 -29.45 21.15
N PRO A 394 0.87 -28.86 21.65
CA PRO A 394 0.56 -28.82 23.08
C PRO A 394 0.10 -30.18 23.65
N SER A 395 -0.11 -31.18 22.79
CA SER A 395 -0.62 -32.52 23.09
C SER A 395 0.47 -33.59 23.03
N THR A 396 1.36 -33.51 22.03
CA THR A 396 2.47 -34.48 21.86
C THR A 396 3.83 -33.95 22.32
N GLY A 397 4.00 -32.63 22.41
CA GLY A 397 5.31 -32.00 22.65
C GLY A 397 6.25 -32.01 21.44
N GLU A 398 5.76 -32.48 20.28
CA GLU A 398 6.53 -32.53 19.03
C GLU A 398 6.84 -31.12 18.51
N LYS A 399 8.03 -30.96 17.92
CA LYS A 399 8.46 -29.71 17.27
C LYS A 399 8.16 -29.78 15.78
N THR A 400 7.48 -28.78 15.26
CA THR A 400 7.35 -28.54 13.82
C THR A 400 7.71 -27.09 13.50
N LEU A 401 7.92 -26.76 12.23
CA LEU A 401 8.16 -25.39 11.79
C LEU A 401 6.87 -24.75 11.26
N THR A 402 6.76 -23.44 11.38
CA THR A 402 5.78 -22.64 10.65
C THR A 402 6.39 -21.30 10.29
N GLY A 403 6.07 -20.75 9.12
CA GLY A 403 6.53 -19.43 8.72
C GLY A 403 6.09 -18.36 9.72
N TYR A 404 6.84 -17.26 9.79
CA TYR A 404 6.23 -16.01 10.22
C TYR A 404 5.13 -15.59 9.22
N PRO A 405 4.13 -14.81 9.67
CA PRO A 405 3.11 -14.25 8.78
C PRO A 405 3.64 -12.99 8.07
N TYR A 406 3.29 -12.83 6.80
CA TYR A 406 3.58 -11.62 6.02
C TYR A 406 2.32 -11.16 5.26
N ALA A 407 2.35 -9.93 4.76
CA ALA A 407 1.35 -9.43 3.81
C ALA A 407 1.93 -9.43 2.39
N VAL A 408 1.08 -9.64 1.40
CA VAL A 408 1.40 -9.46 -0.03
C VAL A 408 0.75 -8.18 -0.56
N PRO A 409 1.25 -7.57 -1.65
CA PRO A 409 0.65 -6.35 -2.19
C PRO A 409 -0.81 -6.54 -2.66
N GLY A 410 -1.13 -7.69 -3.27
CA GLY A 410 -2.49 -8.08 -3.66
C GLY A 410 -2.60 -8.59 -5.11
N GLY A 411 -3.81 -8.98 -5.51
CA GLY A 411 -4.11 -9.43 -6.87
C GLY A 411 -3.34 -10.69 -7.26
N ARG A 412 -2.43 -10.56 -8.23
CA ARG A 412 -1.63 -11.69 -8.74
C ARG A 412 -0.41 -12.07 -7.89
N PHE A 413 -0.10 -11.29 -6.86
CA PHE A 413 1.12 -11.44 -6.07
C PHE A 413 0.93 -12.39 -4.87
N ASN A 414 1.85 -13.34 -4.70
CA ASN A 414 1.89 -14.27 -3.57
C ASN A 414 3.20 -14.19 -2.77
N GLU A 415 4.14 -13.38 -3.24
CA GLU A 415 5.47 -13.17 -2.69
C GLU A 415 5.48 -12.06 -1.62
N LEU A 416 6.41 -12.15 -0.67
CA LEU A 416 6.85 -11.01 0.13
C LEU A 416 7.61 -10.06 -0.80
N TYR A 417 7.24 -8.77 -0.85
CA TYR A 417 7.93 -7.70 -1.59
C TYR A 417 8.64 -6.74 -0.62
N GLY A 418 9.77 -6.16 -1.03
CA GLY A 418 10.62 -5.28 -0.23
C GLY A 418 9.92 -4.02 0.29
N TRP A 419 9.84 -2.96 -0.52
CA TRP A 419 9.36 -1.64 -0.05
C TRP A 419 7.86 -1.60 0.28
N ASP A 420 7.05 -2.41 -0.40
CA ASP A 420 5.63 -2.62 -0.09
C ASP A 420 5.42 -3.02 1.37
N SER A 421 6.28 -3.89 1.92
CA SER A 421 6.12 -4.41 3.27
C SER A 421 6.30 -3.36 4.36
N TYR A 422 7.10 -2.31 4.14
CA TYR A 422 7.17 -1.16 5.05
C TYR A 422 5.84 -0.40 5.07
N LEU A 423 5.31 -0.09 3.89
CA LEU A 423 4.06 0.65 3.74
C LEU A 423 2.87 -0.17 4.25
N MET A 424 2.87 -1.49 4.04
CA MET A 424 1.89 -2.41 4.65
C MET A 424 2.05 -2.47 6.17
N ALA A 425 3.27 -2.54 6.71
CA ALA A 425 3.51 -2.55 8.15
C ALA A 425 2.92 -1.32 8.85
N LEU A 426 3.07 -0.12 8.28
CA LEU A 426 2.43 1.09 8.82
C LEU A 426 0.91 0.92 9.00
N GLY A 427 0.20 0.40 7.99
CA GLY A 427 -1.24 0.14 8.06
C GLY A 427 -1.61 -1.01 9.01
N LEU A 428 -0.83 -2.10 9.01
CA LEU A 428 -1.01 -3.24 9.91
C LEU A 428 -0.84 -2.85 11.39
N LEU A 429 0.11 -1.97 11.70
CA LEU A 429 0.38 -1.47 13.06
C LEU A 429 -0.74 -0.56 13.57
N GLU A 430 -1.39 0.23 12.72
CA GLU A 430 -2.62 0.97 13.08
C GLU A 430 -3.79 0.01 13.29
N THR A 431 -3.96 -0.99 12.42
CA THR A 431 -5.03 -2.00 12.53
C THR A 431 -4.70 -3.15 13.51
N SER A 432 -3.68 -2.97 14.36
CA SER A 432 -3.26 -3.88 15.44
C SER A 432 -2.86 -5.31 15.02
N LYS A 433 -2.52 -5.53 13.74
CA LYS A 433 -1.97 -6.78 13.18
C LYS A 433 -0.44 -6.79 13.29
N VAL A 434 0.04 -6.60 14.51
CA VAL A 434 1.45 -6.35 14.84
C VAL A 434 2.34 -7.56 14.57
N ASP A 435 1.79 -8.76 14.63
CA ASP A 435 2.45 -10.03 14.32
C ASP A 435 2.84 -10.13 12.83
N VAL A 436 1.97 -9.68 11.92
CA VAL A 436 2.25 -9.63 10.48
C VAL A 436 3.33 -8.60 10.15
N ALA A 437 3.24 -7.40 10.74
CA ALA A 437 4.25 -6.36 10.60
C ALA A 437 5.63 -6.82 11.13
N LYS A 438 5.65 -7.51 12.28
CA LYS A 438 6.87 -8.12 12.84
C LYS A 438 7.41 -9.24 11.95
N GLY A 439 6.54 -10.10 11.43
CA GLY A 439 6.94 -11.23 10.60
C GLY A 439 7.70 -10.82 9.35
N MET A 440 7.27 -9.74 8.68
CA MET A 440 7.98 -9.16 7.53
C MET A 440 9.41 -8.69 7.89
N VAL A 441 9.64 -8.12 9.08
CA VAL A 441 11.00 -7.77 9.54
C VAL A 441 11.84 -9.01 9.85
N GLU A 442 11.24 -10.06 10.44
CA GLU A 442 11.94 -11.35 10.64
C GLU A 442 12.34 -11.98 9.30
N HIS A 443 11.48 -11.88 8.28
CA HIS A 443 11.81 -12.33 6.91
C HIS A 443 12.93 -11.50 6.28
N PHE A 444 12.94 -10.17 6.41
CA PHE A 444 14.03 -9.33 5.87
C PHE A 444 15.38 -9.57 6.54
N ILE A 445 15.41 -9.87 7.85
CA ILE A 445 16.63 -10.35 8.51
C ILE A 445 17.11 -11.64 7.82
N PHE A 446 16.22 -12.60 7.58
CA PHE A 446 16.55 -13.86 6.90
C PHE A 446 17.00 -13.67 5.44
N GLU A 447 16.39 -12.76 4.67
CA GLU A 447 16.84 -12.46 3.30
C GLU A 447 18.23 -11.82 3.27
N ILE A 448 18.52 -10.89 4.17
CA ILE A 448 19.87 -10.32 4.32
C ILE A 448 20.87 -11.37 4.81
N ASP A 449 20.45 -12.32 5.64
CA ASP A 449 21.33 -13.36 6.17
C ASP A 449 21.66 -14.47 5.18
N HIS A 450 20.69 -14.93 4.38
CA HIS A 450 20.87 -16.06 3.46
C HIS A 450 20.98 -15.66 1.97
N TYR A 451 20.48 -14.49 1.56
CA TYR A 451 20.52 -13.97 0.17
C TYR A 451 21.29 -12.65 0.03
N GLY A 452 21.83 -12.12 1.13
CA GLY A 452 22.74 -10.98 1.19
C GLY A 452 22.10 -9.59 1.08
N LYS A 453 20.79 -9.51 0.84
CA LYS A 453 20.01 -8.27 0.63
C LYS A 453 18.52 -8.53 0.88
N ILE A 454 17.72 -7.51 1.21
CA ILE A 454 16.27 -7.58 1.00
C ILE A 454 16.01 -7.76 -0.51
N LEU A 455 15.14 -8.69 -0.87
CA LEU A 455 14.86 -9.00 -2.26
C LEU A 455 13.74 -8.11 -2.85
N ASN A 456 13.72 -8.01 -4.17
CA ASN A 456 12.59 -7.42 -4.93
C ASN A 456 11.29 -8.15 -4.54
N ALA A 457 11.34 -9.49 -4.56
CA ALA A 457 10.44 -10.38 -3.82
C ALA A 457 11.10 -11.74 -3.56
N ASN A 458 10.51 -12.61 -2.74
CA ASN A 458 11.11 -13.92 -2.38
C ASN A 458 11.01 -15.01 -3.48
N ARG A 459 11.56 -14.75 -4.68
CA ARG A 459 11.67 -15.70 -5.82
C ARG A 459 13.10 -15.81 -6.33
N SER A 460 13.46 -17.01 -6.78
CA SER A 460 14.73 -17.34 -7.48
C SER A 460 15.20 -16.27 -8.47
N TYR A 461 14.37 -15.86 -9.42
CA TYR A 461 14.68 -14.85 -10.45
C TYR A 461 14.85 -13.40 -9.93
N TYR A 462 14.66 -13.18 -8.62
CA TYR A 462 14.91 -11.90 -7.94
C TYR A 462 16.18 -11.91 -7.06
N LEU A 463 16.92 -13.02 -6.93
CA LEU A 463 18.11 -13.13 -6.06
C LEU A 463 19.20 -12.05 -6.30
N CYS A 464 19.31 -11.52 -7.51
CA CYS A 464 20.25 -10.45 -7.88
C CYS A 464 19.67 -9.02 -7.76
N ARG A 465 18.43 -8.85 -7.30
CA ARG A 465 17.70 -7.57 -7.33
C ARG A 465 16.99 -7.28 -6.02
N SER A 466 17.17 -6.07 -5.52
CA SER A 466 16.56 -5.56 -4.28
C SER A 466 15.31 -4.69 -4.58
N GLN A 467 14.94 -3.84 -3.62
CA GLN A 467 13.96 -2.76 -3.71
C GLN A 467 14.38 -1.61 -2.77
N PRO A 468 13.73 -0.43 -2.81
CA PRO A 468 14.12 0.71 -1.97
C PRO A 468 14.18 0.37 -0.46
N PRO A 469 15.29 0.65 0.24
CA PRO A 469 15.55 0.11 1.58
C PRO A 469 14.84 0.85 2.71
N PHE A 470 14.06 0.13 3.55
CA PHE A 470 13.28 0.70 4.67
C PHE A 470 13.47 -0.02 6.02
N LEU A 471 14.41 -0.96 6.14
CA LEU A 471 14.48 -1.88 7.29
C LEU A 471 14.65 -1.17 8.64
N THR A 472 15.43 -0.09 8.70
CA THR A 472 15.72 0.61 9.96
C THR A 472 14.47 1.25 10.57
N ASP A 473 13.72 2.02 9.79
CA ASP A 473 12.47 2.64 10.21
C ASP A 473 11.40 1.58 10.49
N MET A 474 11.30 0.56 9.63
CA MET A 474 10.40 -0.59 9.81
C MET A 474 10.62 -1.32 11.14
N ALA A 475 11.88 -1.55 11.51
CA ALA A 475 12.22 -2.19 12.78
C ALA A 475 11.89 -1.28 13.97
N LEU A 476 12.14 0.04 13.87
CA LEU A 476 11.85 1.02 14.92
C LEU A 476 10.33 1.16 15.19
N ILE A 477 9.50 1.26 14.14
CA ILE A 477 8.03 1.35 14.30
C ILE A 477 7.43 0.05 14.87
N VAL A 478 7.94 -1.11 14.46
CA VAL A 478 7.53 -2.40 15.03
C VAL A 478 7.99 -2.52 16.48
N PHE A 479 9.27 -2.25 16.77
CA PHE A 479 9.87 -2.26 18.11
C PHE A 479 9.03 -1.47 19.12
N LYS A 480 8.69 -0.22 18.77
CA LYS A 480 7.83 0.66 19.57
C LYS A 480 6.45 0.04 19.83
N LYS A 481 5.84 -0.63 18.85
CA LYS A 481 4.52 -1.28 19.00
C LYS A 481 4.56 -2.58 19.81
N ILE A 482 5.67 -3.33 19.79
CA ILE A 482 5.84 -4.57 20.59
C ILE A 482 6.37 -4.32 22.02
N GLY A 483 6.36 -3.06 22.49
CA GLY A 483 6.63 -2.69 23.88
C GLY A 483 7.93 -1.89 24.10
N GLY A 484 8.73 -1.69 23.06
CA GLY A 484 10.00 -0.94 23.13
C GLY A 484 10.92 -1.44 24.24
N ASP A 485 11.48 -0.51 25.00
CA ASP A 485 12.46 -0.77 26.06
C ASP A 485 11.91 -1.63 27.22
N SER A 486 10.58 -1.66 27.41
CA SER A 486 9.95 -2.49 28.44
C SER A 486 9.88 -3.99 28.07
N ASN A 487 10.29 -4.36 26.86
CA ASN A 487 10.26 -5.75 26.39
C ASN A 487 11.66 -6.20 25.91
N VAL A 488 12.33 -7.05 26.69
CA VAL A 488 13.64 -7.64 26.35
C VAL A 488 13.64 -8.35 24.99
N ARG A 489 12.53 -8.99 24.60
CA ARG A 489 12.41 -9.63 23.27
C ARG A 489 12.29 -8.62 22.13
N ALA A 490 11.75 -7.42 22.41
CA ALA A 490 11.73 -6.31 21.45
C ALA A 490 13.14 -5.76 21.23
N ILE A 491 13.92 -5.57 22.30
CA ILE A 491 15.33 -5.15 22.21
C ILE A 491 16.15 -6.20 21.42
N GLN A 492 15.97 -7.50 21.68
CA GLN A 492 16.61 -8.57 20.92
C GLN A 492 16.21 -8.59 19.44
N PHE A 493 14.94 -8.28 19.12
CA PHE A 493 14.45 -8.11 17.75
C PHE A 493 15.11 -6.90 17.06
N LEU A 494 15.13 -5.74 17.72
CA LEU A 494 15.76 -4.51 17.22
C LEU A 494 17.26 -4.73 16.93
N LYS A 495 18.00 -5.35 17.86
CA LYS A 495 19.43 -5.65 17.67
C LYS A 495 19.71 -6.55 16.46
N ARG A 496 18.84 -7.53 16.16
CA ARG A 496 18.98 -8.38 14.96
C ARG A 496 18.64 -7.62 13.68
N ALA A 497 17.56 -6.84 13.69
CA ALA A 497 17.19 -6.01 12.54
C ALA A 497 18.28 -4.99 12.18
N PHE A 498 18.91 -4.37 13.16
CA PHE A 498 20.00 -3.41 12.91
C PHE A 498 21.34 -4.05 12.56
N LYS A 499 21.65 -5.27 13.06
CA LYS A 499 22.76 -6.08 12.51
C LYS A 499 22.57 -6.35 11.02
N ALA A 500 21.37 -6.75 10.61
CA ALA A 500 21.03 -6.97 9.21
C ALA A 500 21.09 -5.66 8.41
N ALA A 501 20.52 -4.56 8.89
CA ALA A 501 20.55 -3.26 8.21
C ALA A 501 21.97 -2.71 7.98
N ILE A 502 22.90 -2.90 8.94
CA ILE A 502 24.32 -2.53 8.78
C ILE A 502 25.00 -3.38 7.71
N LYS A 503 24.75 -4.69 7.71
CA LYS A 503 25.27 -5.64 6.70
C LYS A 503 24.74 -5.31 5.30
N GLU A 504 23.45 -5.00 5.18
CA GLU A 504 22.82 -4.57 3.93
C GLU A 504 23.37 -3.23 3.43
N TYR A 505 23.46 -2.22 4.30
CA TYR A 505 24.06 -0.93 3.99
C TYR A 505 25.47 -1.09 3.40
N LYS A 506 26.36 -1.79 4.12
CA LYS A 506 27.75 -1.99 3.71
C LYS A 506 27.88 -2.80 2.43
N ASN A 507 27.22 -3.96 2.37
CA ASN A 507 27.51 -4.98 1.37
C ASN A 507 26.62 -4.90 0.11
N VAL A 508 25.54 -4.11 0.15
CA VAL A 508 24.63 -3.90 -1.00
C VAL A 508 24.68 -2.46 -1.47
N TRP A 509 24.40 -1.50 -0.59
CA TRP A 509 24.11 -0.13 -1.01
C TRP A 509 25.34 0.78 -1.10
N THR A 510 26.35 0.57 -0.25
CA THR A 510 27.66 1.24 -0.33
C THR A 510 28.77 0.30 -0.77
N SER A 511 28.44 -0.73 -1.56
CA SER A 511 29.38 -1.60 -2.25
C SER A 511 29.32 -1.37 -3.77
N ASN A 512 30.38 -1.75 -4.48
CA ASN A 512 30.34 -1.83 -5.94
C ASN A 512 29.42 -3.00 -6.35
N PRO A 513 28.60 -2.86 -7.41
CA PRO A 513 28.57 -1.77 -8.37
C PRO A 513 27.55 -0.65 -8.08
N ARG A 514 26.87 -0.65 -6.93
CA ARG A 514 25.84 0.35 -6.58
C ARG A 514 26.42 1.67 -6.08
N LEU A 515 27.56 1.65 -5.39
CA LEU A 515 28.30 2.85 -5.00
C LEU A 515 29.01 3.46 -6.21
N ASP A 516 28.78 4.75 -6.48
CA ASP A 516 29.68 5.55 -7.32
C ASP A 516 30.85 6.06 -6.47
N PRO A 517 32.12 5.71 -6.81
CA PRO A 517 33.28 6.15 -6.05
C PRO A 517 33.59 7.66 -6.16
N GLU A 518 33.07 8.38 -7.17
CA GLU A 518 33.40 9.79 -7.39
C GLU A 518 32.49 10.75 -6.61
N THR A 519 31.16 10.58 -6.69
CA THR A 519 30.22 11.31 -5.84
C THR A 519 30.19 10.76 -4.42
N GLY A 520 30.44 9.46 -4.24
CA GLY A 520 30.21 8.75 -2.99
C GLY A 520 28.71 8.66 -2.62
N LEU A 521 27.86 8.59 -3.64
CA LEU A 521 26.41 8.33 -3.56
C LEU A 521 26.10 6.98 -4.22
N SER A 522 24.90 6.46 -4.01
CA SER A 522 24.48 5.13 -4.48
C SER A 522 23.46 5.21 -5.63
N CYS A 523 23.54 4.25 -6.56
CA CYS A 523 22.67 4.07 -7.72
C CYS A 523 21.95 2.71 -7.67
N TYR A 524 20.80 2.59 -8.35
CA TYR A 524 20.09 1.30 -8.50
C TYR A 524 20.73 0.45 -9.61
N HIS A 525 21.84 -0.23 -9.29
CA HIS A 525 22.70 -0.94 -10.23
C HIS A 525 22.82 -2.45 -9.91
N PRO A 526 21.80 -3.28 -10.21
CA PRO A 526 21.79 -4.70 -9.88
C PRO A 526 22.63 -5.61 -10.79
N ASP A 527 23.19 -6.65 -10.17
CA ASP A 527 24.22 -7.55 -10.68
C ASP A 527 23.71 -8.63 -11.66
N GLY A 528 22.41 -8.69 -11.92
CA GLY A 528 21.78 -9.75 -12.72
C GLY A 528 22.27 -9.82 -14.17
N LYS A 529 22.17 -11.02 -14.78
CA LYS A 529 22.60 -11.29 -16.16
C LYS A 529 21.47 -11.75 -17.07
N GLY A 530 21.61 -11.48 -18.37
CA GLY A 530 20.68 -11.91 -19.42
C GLY A 530 19.32 -11.20 -19.38
N ILE A 531 18.36 -11.77 -20.12
CA ILE A 531 16.98 -11.28 -20.21
C ILE A 531 16.20 -11.68 -18.95
N PRO A 532 15.54 -10.75 -18.24
CA PRO A 532 14.69 -11.07 -17.09
C PRO A 532 13.54 -12.01 -17.48
N PRO A 533 13.39 -13.20 -16.84
CA PRO A 533 12.43 -14.22 -17.26
C PRO A 533 10.98 -13.92 -16.84
N GLU A 534 10.77 -13.03 -15.87
CA GLU A 534 9.46 -12.79 -15.24
C GLU A 534 8.53 -11.89 -16.05
N THR A 535 9.02 -11.29 -17.13
CA THR A 535 8.23 -10.44 -18.04
C THR A 535 7.27 -11.25 -18.90
N GLU A 536 6.27 -10.58 -19.47
CA GLU A 536 5.48 -11.17 -20.56
C GLU A 536 6.41 -11.60 -21.73
N PRO A 537 6.16 -12.75 -22.39
CA PRO A 537 7.10 -13.29 -23.37
C PRO A 537 7.52 -12.30 -24.45
N SER A 538 6.59 -11.48 -24.96
CA SER A 538 6.82 -10.50 -26.02
C SER A 538 7.32 -9.13 -25.56
N HIS A 539 7.47 -8.89 -24.26
CA HIS A 539 7.75 -7.56 -23.68
C HIS A 539 9.01 -6.89 -24.29
N PHE A 540 10.06 -7.68 -24.55
CA PHE A 540 11.32 -7.20 -25.13
C PHE A 540 11.46 -7.42 -26.64
N ASP A 541 10.46 -7.96 -27.35
CA ASP A 541 10.59 -8.35 -28.76
C ASP A 541 11.01 -7.19 -29.68
N THR A 542 10.47 -6.00 -29.42
CA THR A 542 10.79 -4.78 -30.19
C THR A 542 12.27 -4.38 -30.06
N ILE A 543 12.85 -4.54 -28.87
CA ILE A 543 14.26 -4.22 -28.57
C ILE A 543 15.19 -5.30 -29.11
N LEU A 544 14.79 -6.58 -29.03
CA LEU A 544 15.60 -7.73 -29.44
C LEU A 544 15.58 -7.99 -30.97
N THR A 545 14.52 -7.58 -31.67
CA THR A 545 14.34 -7.83 -33.12
C THR A 545 15.47 -7.27 -34.01
N PRO A 546 16.01 -6.04 -33.79
CA PRO A 546 17.17 -5.55 -34.52
C PRO A 546 18.41 -6.44 -34.37
N PHE A 547 18.69 -6.92 -33.15
CA PHE A 547 19.84 -7.79 -32.88
C PHE A 547 19.67 -9.20 -33.47
N ALA A 548 18.47 -9.79 -33.38
CA ALA A 548 18.17 -11.07 -34.05
C ALA A 548 18.40 -10.99 -35.58
N LYS A 549 18.05 -9.85 -36.19
CA LYS A 549 18.34 -9.57 -37.62
C LYS A 549 19.85 -9.37 -37.88
N LYS A 550 20.58 -8.68 -37.01
CA LYS A 550 22.05 -8.48 -37.09
C LYS A 550 22.81 -9.81 -37.11
N TYR A 551 22.35 -10.81 -36.35
CA TYR A 551 22.92 -12.16 -36.33
C TYR A 551 22.30 -13.13 -37.34
N ASN A 552 21.28 -12.72 -38.11
CA ASN A 552 20.56 -13.56 -39.09
C ASN A 552 20.01 -14.87 -38.48
N VAL A 553 19.40 -14.77 -37.30
CA VAL A 553 18.78 -15.89 -36.55
C VAL A 553 17.31 -15.59 -36.23
N THR A 554 16.57 -16.59 -35.75
CA THR A 554 15.21 -16.33 -35.23
C THR A 554 15.26 -15.57 -33.90
N LEU A 555 14.16 -14.92 -33.50
CA LEU A 555 14.11 -14.16 -32.24
C LEU A 555 14.20 -15.06 -31.00
N GLU A 556 13.63 -16.26 -31.05
CA GLU A 556 13.74 -17.29 -30.00
C GLU A 556 15.17 -17.81 -29.88
N GLU A 557 15.82 -18.08 -31.02
CA GLU A 557 17.22 -18.47 -31.09
C GLU A 557 18.16 -17.36 -30.61
N PHE A 558 17.92 -16.09 -30.96
CA PHE A 558 18.70 -14.96 -30.45
C PHE A 558 18.59 -14.83 -28.93
N ARG A 559 17.38 -14.91 -28.38
CA ARG A 559 17.14 -14.92 -26.92
C ARG A 559 17.96 -16.00 -26.22
N LYS A 560 18.02 -17.20 -26.81
CA LYS A 560 18.83 -18.30 -26.30
C LYS A 560 20.34 -18.04 -26.44
N LEU A 561 20.83 -17.62 -27.60
CA LEU A 561 22.25 -17.33 -27.83
C LEU A 561 22.76 -16.22 -26.90
N TYR A 562 21.95 -15.20 -26.64
CA TYR A 562 22.29 -14.10 -25.73
C TYR A 562 22.28 -14.56 -24.27
N ASN A 563 21.24 -15.27 -23.81
CA ASN A 563 21.23 -15.86 -22.47
C ASN A 563 22.33 -16.92 -22.26
N ASP A 564 22.73 -17.64 -23.30
CA ASP A 564 23.86 -18.58 -23.28
C ASP A 564 25.25 -17.87 -23.29
N GLU A 565 25.31 -16.53 -23.33
CA GLU A 565 26.54 -15.73 -23.49
C GLU A 565 27.37 -16.10 -24.76
N LYS A 566 26.71 -16.62 -25.80
CA LYS A 566 27.30 -16.97 -27.12
C LYS A 566 27.35 -15.82 -28.11
N VAL A 567 26.57 -14.77 -27.86
CA VAL A 567 26.65 -13.46 -28.50
C VAL A 567 26.78 -12.40 -27.41
N SER A 568 27.53 -11.32 -27.69
CA SER A 568 27.76 -10.22 -26.75
C SER A 568 27.45 -8.91 -27.48
N GLU A 569 26.62 -8.09 -26.84
CA GLU A 569 26.09 -6.84 -27.38
C GLU A 569 26.06 -5.81 -26.24
N PRO A 570 27.14 -5.04 -26.01
CA PRO A 570 27.23 -4.14 -24.86
C PRO A 570 26.10 -3.12 -24.75
N GLU A 571 25.51 -2.69 -25.87
CA GLU A 571 24.32 -1.82 -25.91
C GLU A 571 23.08 -2.50 -25.31
N LEU A 572 22.94 -3.81 -25.51
CA LEU A 572 21.84 -4.63 -24.98
C LEU A 572 22.09 -5.02 -23.51
N ASP A 573 23.36 -5.23 -23.14
CA ASP A 573 23.80 -5.44 -21.76
C ASP A 573 23.53 -4.17 -20.90
N GLU A 574 23.84 -2.98 -21.44
CA GLU A 574 23.52 -1.67 -20.83
C GLU A 574 22.00 -1.45 -20.76
N PHE A 575 21.23 -1.78 -21.80
CA PHE A 575 19.76 -1.73 -21.76
C PHE A 575 19.17 -2.59 -20.64
N PHE A 576 19.57 -3.87 -20.54
CA PHE A 576 19.03 -4.76 -19.49
C PHE A 576 19.56 -4.43 -18.09
N LEU A 577 20.74 -3.82 -17.97
CA LEU A 577 21.20 -3.22 -16.71
C LEU A 577 20.25 -2.09 -16.27
N HIS A 578 19.88 -1.20 -17.19
CA HIS A 578 18.93 -0.13 -16.89
C HIS A 578 17.54 -0.67 -16.52
N ASP A 579 16.98 -1.62 -17.26
CA ASP A 579 15.70 -2.26 -16.92
C ASP A 579 15.69 -2.89 -15.53
N ARG A 580 16.73 -3.68 -15.19
CA ARG A 580 16.84 -4.26 -13.84
C ARG A 580 16.98 -3.18 -12.77
N GLY A 581 17.69 -2.07 -13.06
CA GLY A 581 17.78 -0.90 -12.17
C GLY A 581 16.43 -0.21 -11.95
N VAL A 582 15.62 -0.05 -13.00
CA VAL A 582 14.26 0.52 -12.90
C VAL A 582 13.42 -0.34 -11.93
N ARG A 583 13.48 -1.66 -12.03
CA ARG A 583 12.75 -2.58 -11.13
C ARG A 583 13.31 -2.61 -9.70
N GLU A 584 14.62 -2.38 -9.52
CA GLU A 584 15.24 -2.23 -8.19
C GLU A 584 14.85 -0.88 -7.53
N SER A 585 14.54 0.15 -8.32
CA SER A 585 14.01 1.41 -7.83
C SER A 585 12.54 1.35 -7.39
N GLY A 586 11.81 0.27 -7.71
CA GLY A 586 10.37 0.12 -7.52
C GLY A 586 9.50 0.97 -8.45
N HIS A 587 10.09 1.75 -9.37
CA HIS A 587 9.37 2.64 -10.28
C HIS A 587 9.30 2.09 -11.72
N ASP A 588 9.07 0.79 -11.90
CA ASP A 588 8.87 0.14 -13.19
C ASP A 588 7.46 0.43 -13.79
N THR A 589 7.29 1.30 -14.80
CA THR A 589 8.29 2.19 -15.45
C THR A 589 7.95 3.69 -15.38
N THR A 590 8.98 4.53 -15.56
CA THR A 590 8.90 6.02 -15.65
C THR A 590 9.95 6.53 -16.65
N TYR A 591 9.62 7.57 -17.41
CA TYR A 591 10.59 8.27 -18.29
C TYR A 591 11.73 8.97 -17.53
N ARG A 592 11.71 9.02 -16.20
CA ARG A 592 12.87 9.39 -15.38
C ARG A 592 14.01 8.39 -15.49
N PHE A 593 13.69 7.11 -15.72
CA PHE A 593 14.60 5.98 -15.51
C PHE A 593 14.86 5.11 -16.75
N GLU A 594 13.94 5.09 -17.73
CA GLU A 594 14.10 4.36 -19.00
C GLU A 594 15.46 4.65 -19.68
N GLY A 595 16.31 3.64 -19.81
CA GLY A 595 17.63 3.74 -20.45
C GLY A 595 18.68 4.57 -19.70
N VAL A 596 18.44 4.96 -18.44
CA VAL A 596 19.41 5.75 -17.64
C VAL A 596 19.56 5.31 -16.17
N CYS A 597 18.58 4.58 -15.60
CA CYS A 597 18.43 4.35 -14.15
C CYS A 597 19.71 3.95 -13.39
N ALA A 598 20.41 2.90 -13.84
CA ALA A 598 21.62 2.38 -13.19
C ALA A 598 22.81 3.37 -13.08
N TYR A 599 22.78 4.52 -13.77
CA TYR A 599 23.77 5.60 -13.62
C TYR A 599 23.24 6.82 -12.87
N LEU A 600 22.03 6.75 -12.31
CA LEU A 600 21.44 7.82 -11.51
C LEU A 600 21.69 7.60 -10.02
N ALA A 601 22.47 8.48 -9.42
CA ALA A 601 22.45 8.70 -7.98
C ALA A 601 21.15 9.43 -7.66
N THR A 602 20.11 8.66 -7.31
CA THR A 602 18.75 9.19 -7.15
C THR A 602 18.57 9.90 -5.82
N ILE A 603 17.68 10.90 -5.78
CA ILE A 603 17.24 11.46 -4.49
C ILE A 603 16.53 10.39 -3.65
N ASP A 604 15.81 9.47 -4.30
CA ASP A 604 15.10 8.35 -3.71
C ASP A 604 16.03 7.54 -2.79
N LEU A 605 17.02 6.87 -3.37
CA LEU A 605 17.90 5.94 -2.66
C LEU A 605 18.74 6.67 -1.62
N ASN A 606 19.30 7.83 -1.99
CA ASN A 606 20.22 8.53 -1.11
C ASN A 606 19.51 9.20 0.08
N SER A 607 18.22 9.50 -0.02
CA SER A 607 17.39 9.86 1.15
C SER A 607 17.20 8.67 2.09
N LEU A 608 16.92 7.48 1.56
CA LEU A 608 16.75 6.26 2.38
C LEU A 608 18.07 5.85 3.05
N LEU A 609 19.20 6.00 2.37
CA LEU A 609 20.52 5.72 2.97
C LEU A 609 20.91 6.74 4.05
N TYR A 610 20.53 8.02 3.91
CA TYR A 610 20.66 8.99 5.02
C TYR A 610 19.81 8.55 6.22
N LYS A 611 18.56 8.10 5.99
CA LYS A 611 17.71 7.59 7.06
C LYS A 611 18.32 6.35 7.75
N TYR A 612 18.90 5.42 7.00
CA TYR A 612 19.67 4.29 7.55
C TYR A 612 20.84 4.79 8.41
N GLU A 613 21.69 5.70 7.92
CA GLU A 613 22.84 6.23 8.67
C GLU A 613 22.41 6.89 10.00
N LYS A 614 21.34 7.69 9.98
CA LYS A 614 20.77 8.34 11.18
C LYS A 614 20.17 7.34 12.17
N ASP A 615 19.39 6.36 11.68
CA ASP A 615 18.77 5.34 12.52
C ASP A 615 19.81 4.40 13.13
N ILE A 616 20.83 4.01 12.36
CA ILE A 616 21.94 3.17 12.82
C ILE A 616 22.73 3.91 13.91
N ALA A 617 23.05 5.19 13.72
CA ALA A 617 23.67 6.00 14.77
C ALA A 617 22.84 6.02 16.06
N TYR A 618 21.52 6.23 15.95
CA TYR A 618 20.61 6.20 17.09
C TYR A 618 20.60 4.84 17.81
N VAL A 619 20.51 3.73 17.08
CA VAL A 619 20.46 2.39 17.69
C VAL A 619 21.79 1.95 18.28
N ILE A 620 22.92 2.31 17.66
CA ILE A 620 24.25 2.05 18.22
C ILE A 620 24.41 2.75 19.58
N LYS A 621 24.06 4.04 19.65
CA LYS A 621 24.15 4.83 20.88
C LYS A 621 23.29 4.29 22.03
N ASN A 622 22.04 3.92 21.75
CA ASN A 622 21.06 3.60 22.78
C ASN A 622 20.98 2.09 23.12
N TYR A 623 21.44 1.21 22.23
CA TYR A 623 21.31 -0.24 22.41
C TYR A 623 22.61 -1.03 22.24
N PHE A 624 23.70 -0.46 21.74
CA PHE A 624 25.01 -1.13 21.63
C PHE A 624 26.12 -0.40 22.41
N ASP A 625 25.75 0.33 23.47
CA ASP A 625 26.69 1.00 24.37
C ASP A 625 27.68 1.93 23.62
N ASP A 626 27.17 2.56 22.56
CA ASP A 626 27.88 3.39 21.57
C ASP A 626 29.04 2.69 20.81
N SER A 627 29.09 1.35 20.82
CA SER A 627 30.16 0.55 20.22
C SER A 627 29.63 -0.71 19.53
N PHE A 628 29.40 -0.60 18.21
CA PHE A 628 29.00 -1.75 17.39
C PHE A 628 30.22 -2.35 16.69
N LYS A 629 30.57 -3.59 17.05
CA LYS A 629 31.50 -4.41 16.29
C LYS A 629 30.73 -5.27 15.27
N ASP A 630 31.11 -5.16 14.01
CA ASP A 630 30.62 -6.00 12.93
C ASP A 630 31.31 -7.38 12.96
N GLU A 631 30.51 -8.43 12.79
CA GLU A 631 30.96 -9.82 12.81
C GLU A 631 31.45 -10.30 11.43
N ASN A 632 31.19 -9.55 10.35
CA ASN A 632 31.56 -9.90 8.98
C ASN A 632 32.98 -9.42 8.61
N ASP A 633 33.31 -8.16 8.94
CA ASP A 633 34.62 -7.55 8.61
C ASP A 633 35.47 -7.21 9.86
N GLY A 634 34.93 -7.40 11.07
CA GLY A 634 35.61 -7.14 12.33
C GLY A 634 35.74 -5.66 12.73
N THR A 635 35.21 -4.72 11.93
CA THR A 635 35.27 -3.28 12.21
C THR A 635 34.41 -2.89 13.41
N THR A 636 34.85 -1.88 14.16
CA THR A 636 34.06 -1.27 15.24
C THR A 636 33.65 0.15 14.83
N THR A 637 32.38 0.50 15.03
CA THR A 637 31.81 1.81 14.72
C THR A 637 31.01 2.36 15.90
N THR A 638 31.03 3.69 16.06
CA THR A 638 30.28 4.43 17.09
C THR A 638 29.16 5.24 16.44
N SER A 639 28.20 5.76 17.21
CA SER A 639 27.14 6.62 16.65
C SER A 639 27.68 7.88 15.97
N GLU A 640 28.77 8.45 16.50
CA GLU A 640 29.45 9.61 15.92
C GLU A 640 29.98 9.32 14.51
N HIS A 641 30.56 8.14 14.27
CA HIS A 641 31.00 7.72 12.92
C HIS A 641 29.83 7.71 11.91
N TRP A 642 28.68 7.16 12.31
CA TRP A 642 27.49 7.10 11.45
C TRP A 642 26.82 8.48 11.27
N LEU A 643 26.89 9.37 12.26
CA LEU A 643 26.47 10.77 12.12
C LEU A 643 27.35 11.53 11.13
N GLN A 644 28.66 11.29 11.12
CA GLN A 644 29.58 11.87 10.14
C GLN A 644 29.31 11.35 8.72
N LEU A 645 29.00 10.06 8.55
CA LEU A 645 28.55 9.52 7.25
C LEU A 645 27.26 10.20 6.76
N ALA A 646 26.25 10.32 7.63
CA ALA A 646 25.00 11.02 7.32
C ALA A 646 25.24 12.48 6.91
N GLU A 647 26.14 13.19 7.61
CA GLU A 647 26.48 14.57 7.28
C GLU A 647 27.22 14.68 5.93
N ILE A 648 28.16 13.77 5.65
CA ILE A 648 28.82 13.69 4.34
C ILE A 648 27.80 13.41 3.23
N ARG A 649 26.83 12.51 3.45
CA ARG A 649 25.77 12.22 2.48
C ARG A 649 24.85 13.42 2.27
N ARG A 650 24.41 14.10 3.33
CA ARG A 650 23.59 15.32 3.26
C ARG A 650 24.26 16.40 2.41
N ASN A 651 25.55 16.63 2.62
CA ASN A 651 26.32 17.61 1.84
C ASN A 651 26.52 17.18 0.38
N ARG A 652 26.73 15.87 0.11
CA ARG A 652 26.78 15.33 -1.27
C ARG A 652 25.44 15.46 -1.99
N ILE A 653 24.33 15.14 -1.32
CA ILE A 653 22.97 15.32 -1.84
C ILE A 653 22.72 16.78 -2.17
N THR A 654 23.01 17.71 -1.27
CA THR A 654 22.85 19.16 -1.55
C THR A 654 23.78 19.63 -2.69
N LYS A 655 25.03 19.14 -2.77
CA LYS A 655 25.96 19.50 -3.85
C LYS A 655 25.48 19.03 -5.23
N TYR A 656 25.02 17.79 -5.36
CA TYR A 656 24.77 17.17 -6.66
C TYR A 656 23.29 17.19 -7.08
N LEU A 657 22.36 17.16 -6.12
CA LEU A 657 20.93 16.95 -6.37
C LEU A 657 20.08 18.22 -6.21
N TRP A 658 20.43 19.14 -5.29
CA TRP A 658 19.60 20.32 -4.99
C TRP A 658 19.65 21.42 -6.07
N ASP A 659 18.48 21.92 -6.47
CA ASP A 659 18.28 23.03 -7.39
C ASP A 659 17.48 24.15 -6.71
N GLU A 660 18.20 25.17 -6.22
CA GLU A 660 17.64 26.32 -5.52
C GLU A 660 16.66 27.14 -6.39
N GLU A 661 16.91 27.23 -7.69
CA GLU A 661 16.06 28.00 -8.62
C GLU A 661 14.67 27.35 -8.74
N LYS A 662 14.63 26.04 -8.97
CA LYS A 662 13.40 25.27 -9.21
C LYS A 662 12.76 24.71 -7.94
N GLY A 663 13.52 24.60 -6.85
CA GLY A 663 13.13 24.04 -5.55
C GLY A 663 13.12 22.51 -5.47
N PHE A 664 13.80 21.81 -6.37
CA PHE A 664 13.78 20.34 -6.46
C PHE A 664 15.12 19.75 -6.05
N PHE A 665 15.06 18.57 -5.44
CA PHE A 665 16.16 17.59 -5.54
C PHE A 665 15.94 16.76 -6.81
N PHE A 666 16.85 16.88 -7.77
CA PHE A 666 16.90 16.09 -9.01
C PHE A 666 17.93 14.96 -8.90
N ASP A 667 17.73 13.86 -9.61
CA ASP A 667 18.71 12.78 -9.70
C ASP A 667 19.98 13.25 -10.44
N TYR A 668 21.16 12.71 -10.11
CA TYR A 668 22.43 13.05 -10.76
C TYR A 668 22.99 11.86 -11.53
N ASN A 669 23.33 12.07 -12.80
CA ASN A 669 23.90 11.04 -13.66
C ASN A 669 25.42 10.97 -13.45
N VAL A 670 25.93 9.88 -12.88
CA VAL A 670 27.36 9.70 -12.55
C VAL A 670 28.22 9.43 -13.78
N LYS A 671 27.66 8.80 -14.83
CA LYS A 671 28.36 8.49 -16.10
C LYS A 671 28.57 9.76 -16.95
N LEU A 672 27.59 10.66 -16.97
CA LEU A 672 27.63 11.94 -17.69
C LEU A 672 28.05 13.14 -16.82
N LYS A 673 28.16 12.93 -15.50
CA LYS A 673 28.54 13.92 -14.48
C LYS A 673 27.64 15.17 -14.45
N CYS A 674 26.34 14.99 -14.69
CA CYS A 674 25.37 16.08 -14.78
C CYS A 674 24.10 15.81 -13.95
N ARG A 675 23.57 16.85 -13.32
CA ARG A 675 22.24 16.82 -12.68
C ARG A 675 21.15 16.73 -13.76
N THR A 676 20.12 15.92 -13.51
CA THR A 676 18.93 15.83 -14.37
C THR A 676 18.01 17.04 -14.18
N SER A 677 16.89 17.08 -14.92
CA SER A 677 15.87 18.13 -14.83
C SER A 677 14.45 17.56 -14.62
N TYR A 678 14.34 16.30 -14.20
CA TYR A 678 13.07 15.57 -14.11
C TYR A 678 12.39 15.78 -12.76
N GLU A 679 11.33 16.58 -12.73
CA GLU A 679 10.61 17.00 -11.52
C GLU A 679 9.77 15.83 -10.96
N SER A 680 10.33 15.09 -10.01
CA SER A 680 9.70 13.92 -9.37
C SER A 680 9.12 14.23 -7.98
N ALA A 681 8.04 13.53 -7.61
CA ALA A 681 7.50 13.54 -6.25
C ALA A 681 8.44 12.90 -5.21
N THR A 682 9.44 12.11 -5.63
CA THR A 682 10.45 11.57 -4.71
C THR A 682 11.36 12.65 -4.11
N THR A 683 11.32 13.89 -4.62
CA THR A 683 11.97 15.05 -3.96
C THR A 683 11.52 15.23 -2.51
N PHE A 684 10.29 14.83 -2.15
CA PHE A 684 9.78 14.92 -0.78
C PHE A 684 10.38 13.86 0.18
N TRP A 685 11.09 12.85 -0.34
CA TRP A 685 11.77 11.85 0.50
C TRP A 685 12.94 12.48 1.28
N ALA A 686 13.49 13.60 0.79
CA ALA A 686 14.45 14.42 1.54
C ALA A 686 13.87 15.01 2.84
N LEU A 687 12.55 15.29 2.86
CA LEU A 687 11.84 15.71 4.07
C LEU A 687 11.57 14.51 4.98
N TRP A 688 11.06 13.40 4.44
CA TRP A 688 10.79 12.19 5.22
C TRP A 688 12.06 11.63 5.90
N ALA A 689 13.20 11.71 5.22
CA ALA A 689 14.48 11.28 5.75
C ALA A 689 15.09 12.27 6.77
N GLY A 690 14.61 13.52 6.84
CA GLY A 690 15.17 14.57 7.71
C GLY A 690 16.54 15.09 7.26
N LEU A 691 16.80 15.16 5.95
CA LEU A 691 18.09 15.62 5.40
C LEU A 691 18.05 17.05 4.86
N ALA A 692 16.89 17.54 4.41
CA ALA A 692 16.77 18.91 3.90
C ALA A 692 16.94 19.95 5.02
N THR A 693 17.38 21.16 4.69
CA THR A 693 17.31 22.30 5.62
C THR A 693 15.88 22.87 5.68
N ALA A 694 15.61 23.77 6.64
CA ALA A 694 14.31 24.43 6.76
C ALA A 694 14.02 25.33 5.54
N GLU A 695 15.06 25.97 5.02
CA GLU A 695 15.04 26.83 3.83
C GLU A 695 14.75 26.00 2.58
N GLN A 696 15.46 24.88 2.39
CA GLN A 696 15.18 23.94 1.29
C GLN A 696 13.73 23.45 1.32
N ALA A 697 13.22 23.08 2.51
CA ALA A 697 11.84 22.65 2.69
C ALA A 697 10.81 23.75 2.38
N GLN A 698 11.09 25.01 2.75
CA GLN A 698 10.26 26.15 2.36
C GLN A 698 10.24 26.33 0.84
N VAL A 699 11.41 26.31 0.20
CA VAL A 699 11.52 26.49 -1.26
C VAL A 699 10.85 25.33 -2.03
N MET A 700 10.91 24.10 -1.52
CA MET A 700 10.13 22.96 -2.04
C MET A 700 8.61 23.18 -1.93
N VAL A 701 8.14 23.72 -0.81
CA VAL A 701 6.72 24.03 -0.59
C VAL A 701 6.24 25.16 -1.51
N GLU A 702 7.07 26.17 -1.75
CA GLU A 702 6.73 27.33 -2.59
C GLU A 702 6.81 27.04 -4.09
N LYS A 703 7.78 26.23 -4.55
CA LYS A 703 8.08 26.07 -6.00
C LYS A 703 7.77 24.69 -6.58
N SER A 704 7.86 23.64 -5.77
CA SER A 704 7.84 22.25 -6.25
C SER A 704 6.49 21.59 -6.04
N LEU A 705 5.92 21.77 -4.85
CA LEU A 705 4.57 21.33 -4.53
C LEU A 705 3.49 21.84 -5.53
N PRO A 706 3.48 23.12 -5.99
CA PRO A 706 2.45 23.58 -6.93
C PRO A 706 2.51 22.93 -8.32
N LYS A 707 3.62 22.27 -8.68
CA LYS A 707 3.76 21.51 -9.93
C LYS A 707 3.28 20.06 -9.81
N LEU A 708 3.02 19.59 -8.58
CA LEU A 708 2.69 18.20 -8.26
C LEU A 708 1.31 18.05 -7.59
N GLU A 709 0.82 19.04 -6.85
CA GLU A 709 -0.50 18.99 -6.19
C GLU A 709 -1.65 19.22 -7.18
N VAL A 710 -2.37 18.15 -7.51
CA VAL A 710 -3.51 18.14 -8.45
C VAL A 710 -4.83 17.80 -7.74
N LEU A 711 -5.88 17.40 -8.47
CA LEU A 711 -7.21 17.13 -7.90
C LEU A 711 -7.18 16.07 -6.79
N GLY A 712 -6.55 14.93 -7.04
CA GLY A 712 -6.55 13.72 -6.21
C GLY A 712 -5.33 13.52 -5.30
N GLY A 713 -4.37 14.43 -5.25
CA GLY A 713 -3.14 14.29 -4.45
C GLY A 713 -1.91 14.78 -5.20
N LEU A 714 -0.77 14.13 -5.00
CA LEU A 714 0.46 14.34 -5.77
C LEU A 714 0.50 13.41 -6.99
N VAL A 715 0.80 13.96 -8.17
CA VAL A 715 1.29 13.19 -9.33
C VAL A 715 2.72 12.71 -9.07
N ALA A 716 3.11 11.57 -9.65
CA ALA A 716 4.45 11.00 -9.51
C ALA A 716 5.57 11.89 -10.09
N CYS A 717 5.26 12.67 -11.14
CA CYS A 717 6.15 13.67 -11.72
C CYS A 717 5.35 14.83 -12.36
N SER A 718 6.00 15.93 -12.72
CA SER A 718 5.33 17.02 -13.45
C SER A 718 5.04 16.64 -14.92
N GLU A 719 3.96 17.17 -15.49
CA GLU A 719 3.63 16.91 -16.90
C GLU A 719 4.76 17.38 -17.86
N GLY A 720 5.42 18.50 -17.52
CA GLY A 720 6.57 19.01 -18.28
C GLY A 720 7.73 18.02 -18.30
N SER A 721 7.97 17.31 -17.19
CA SER A 721 9.02 16.29 -17.07
C SER A 721 8.64 15.00 -17.80
N ARG A 722 7.39 14.54 -17.65
CA ARG A 722 6.85 13.44 -18.48
C ARG A 722 7.03 13.75 -19.97
N GLY A 723 6.81 14.99 -20.40
CA GLY A 723 6.94 15.41 -21.80
C GLY A 723 5.81 14.87 -22.70
N PRO A 724 5.93 14.97 -24.03
CA PRO A 724 4.87 14.57 -24.97
C PRO A 724 4.73 13.05 -25.10
N LEU A 725 3.50 12.56 -25.18
CA LEU A 725 3.18 11.15 -25.44
C LEU A 725 2.90 10.90 -26.94
N SER A 726 3.20 9.70 -27.41
CA SER A 726 2.91 9.25 -28.79
C SER A 726 2.85 7.71 -28.86
N VAL A 727 2.55 7.13 -30.02
CA VAL A 727 2.61 5.67 -30.25
C VAL A 727 4.01 5.11 -29.93
N ASN A 728 5.07 5.86 -30.23
CA ASN A 728 6.46 5.47 -29.96
C ASN A 728 6.94 5.90 -28.56
N ARG A 729 6.08 6.56 -27.77
CA ARG A 729 6.36 7.06 -26.43
C ARG A 729 5.06 7.04 -25.59
N PRO A 730 4.55 5.85 -25.25
CA PRO A 730 3.25 5.67 -24.59
C PRO A 730 3.25 6.18 -23.15
N SER A 731 2.08 6.21 -22.50
CA SER A 731 2.00 6.47 -21.06
C SER A 731 2.77 5.41 -20.26
N ARG A 732 3.48 5.83 -19.21
CA ARG A 732 4.19 4.94 -18.26
C ARG A 732 3.59 5.10 -16.87
N GLN A 733 3.56 4.03 -16.09
CA GLN A 733 2.71 3.99 -14.90
C GLN A 733 3.22 4.83 -13.72
N TRP A 734 4.53 5.07 -13.61
CA TRP A 734 5.13 5.94 -12.57
C TRP A 734 5.32 7.40 -13.00
N ASP A 735 4.54 7.87 -13.99
CA ASP A 735 4.56 9.25 -14.46
C ASP A 735 3.17 9.95 -14.35
N TYR A 736 3.14 11.26 -14.59
CA TYR A 736 1.91 12.03 -14.79
C TYR A 736 1.00 11.35 -15.84
N PRO A 737 -0.32 11.18 -15.60
CA PRO A 737 -1.14 11.81 -14.55
C PRO A 737 -1.31 10.97 -13.27
N TYR A 738 -0.52 9.90 -13.08
CA TYR A 738 -0.76 8.94 -12.01
C TYR A 738 -0.17 9.38 -10.67
N GLY A 739 -0.86 9.00 -9.59
CA GLY A 739 -0.43 9.19 -8.21
C GLY A 739 -0.45 7.86 -7.47
N TRP A 740 0.61 7.61 -6.71
CA TRP A 740 0.85 6.35 -6.00
C TRP A 740 0.88 6.58 -4.50
N ALA A 741 0.37 5.61 -3.74
CA ALA A 741 0.32 5.66 -2.27
C ALA A 741 1.67 5.91 -1.58
N PRO A 742 2.81 5.29 -1.96
CA PRO A 742 4.13 5.62 -1.41
C PRO A 742 4.42 7.12 -1.41
N HIS A 743 4.27 7.79 -2.57
CA HIS A 743 4.58 9.21 -2.71
C HIS A 743 3.71 10.09 -1.82
N GLN A 744 2.43 9.74 -1.61
CA GLN A 744 1.57 10.48 -0.71
C GLN A 744 2.01 10.29 0.75
N ILE A 745 2.26 9.05 1.18
CA ILE A 745 2.63 8.71 2.56
C ILE A 745 3.93 9.42 2.97
N PHE A 746 4.98 9.33 2.14
CA PHE A 746 6.26 10.00 2.41
C PHE A 746 6.12 11.53 2.42
N ALA A 747 5.36 12.10 1.49
CA ALA A 747 5.13 13.55 1.47
C ALA A 747 4.32 14.04 2.67
N TRP A 748 3.27 13.34 3.10
CA TRP A 748 2.48 13.73 4.28
C TRP A 748 3.33 13.74 5.56
N GLN A 749 4.13 12.69 5.76
CA GLN A 749 4.97 12.56 6.93
C GLN A 749 6.08 13.61 6.91
N GLY A 750 6.88 13.67 5.83
CA GLY A 750 7.99 14.63 5.70
C GLY A 750 7.55 16.09 5.75
N LEU A 751 6.42 16.46 5.13
CA LEU A 751 5.86 17.82 5.27
C LEU A 751 5.46 18.10 6.73
N SER A 752 4.89 17.13 7.44
CA SER A 752 4.49 17.31 8.85
C SER A 752 5.69 17.45 9.79
N ASP A 753 6.76 16.67 9.57
CA ASP A 753 7.99 16.73 10.37
C ASP A 753 8.73 18.08 10.20
N TYR A 754 8.57 18.73 9.05
CA TYR A 754 9.05 20.09 8.77
C TYR A 754 8.03 21.21 9.12
N GLY A 755 6.95 20.87 9.84
CA GLY A 755 5.96 21.83 10.33
C GLY A 755 4.82 22.18 9.36
N TYR A 756 4.84 21.69 8.13
CA TYR A 756 3.83 21.91 7.08
C TYR A 756 2.64 20.93 7.19
N GLU A 757 2.24 20.56 8.40
CA GLU A 757 1.14 19.60 8.67
C GLU A 757 -0.20 20.02 8.02
N GLY A 758 -0.44 21.33 7.86
CA GLY A 758 -1.63 21.83 7.15
C GLY A 758 -1.62 21.47 5.66
N ILE A 759 -0.45 21.49 5.02
CA ILE A 759 -0.28 21.02 3.64
C ILE A 759 -0.46 19.51 3.57
N ALA A 760 0.12 18.75 4.51
CA ALA A 760 -0.10 17.30 4.60
C ALA A 760 -1.60 16.96 4.71
N ARG A 761 -2.36 17.69 5.54
CA ARG A 761 -3.84 17.59 5.62
C ARG A 761 -4.51 17.90 4.28
N ARG A 762 -4.07 18.93 3.55
CA ARG A 762 -4.65 19.31 2.24
C ARG A 762 -4.47 18.19 1.21
N ILE A 763 -3.26 17.65 1.07
CA ILE A 763 -2.94 16.55 0.15
C ILE A 763 -3.69 15.27 0.58
N ALA A 764 -3.72 14.95 1.88
CA ALA A 764 -4.44 13.80 2.40
C ALA A 764 -5.96 13.89 2.12
N TYR A 765 -6.59 15.06 2.29
CA TYR A 765 -8.02 15.22 1.95
C TYR A 765 -8.29 14.91 0.47
N ARG A 766 -7.43 15.38 -0.45
CA ARG A 766 -7.55 15.12 -1.90
C ARG A 766 -7.51 13.63 -2.22
N TRP A 767 -6.50 12.92 -1.69
CA TRP A 767 -6.31 11.48 -1.89
C TRP A 767 -7.45 10.66 -1.30
N LEU A 768 -7.85 10.94 -0.06
CA LEU A 768 -8.97 10.27 0.59
C LEU A 768 -10.30 10.55 -0.11
N TYR A 769 -10.52 11.76 -0.62
CA TYR A 769 -11.71 12.07 -1.42
C TYR A 769 -11.74 11.21 -2.69
N MET A 770 -10.64 11.17 -3.45
CA MET A 770 -10.53 10.40 -4.69
C MET A 770 -10.77 8.90 -4.45
N MET A 771 -10.15 8.33 -3.41
CA MET A 771 -10.39 6.93 -3.02
C MET A 771 -11.84 6.69 -2.59
N THR A 772 -12.42 7.57 -1.76
CA THR A 772 -13.81 7.41 -1.28
C THR A 772 -14.81 7.55 -2.43
N LYS A 773 -14.57 8.47 -3.37
CA LYS A 773 -15.32 8.66 -4.62
C LYS A 773 -15.31 7.40 -5.48
N ALA A 774 -14.13 6.80 -5.70
CA ALA A 774 -14.02 5.54 -6.43
C ALA A 774 -14.78 4.39 -5.72
N PHE A 775 -14.55 4.21 -4.42
CA PHE A 775 -15.19 3.19 -3.59
C PHE A 775 -16.73 3.28 -3.59
N VAL A 776 -17.29 4.49 -3.54
CA VAL A 776 -18.75 4.72 -3.51
C VAL A 776 -19.42 4.47 -4.86
N ASP A 777 -18.79 4.92 -5.94
CA ASP A 777 -19.42 4.94 -7.27
C ASP A 777 -19.14 3.68 -8.11
N TYR A 778 -18.07 2.95 -7.81
CA TYR A 778 -17.59 1.78 -8.54
C TYR A 778 -17.49 0.56 -7.63
N ASN A 779 -18.65 0.15 -7.09
CA ASN A 779 -18.86 -1.11 -6.39
C ASN A 779 -17.84 -1.49 -5.29
N GLY A 780 -17.38 -0.53 -4.48
CA GLY A 780 -16.43 -0.80 -3.40
C GLY A 780 -15.00 -1.06 -3.86
N ILE A 781 -14.64 -0.72 -5.10
CA ILE A 781 -13.30 -0.94 -5.67
C ILE A 781 -12.20 -0.23 -4.87
N VAL A 782 -11.06 -0.90 -4.75
CA VAL A 782 -9.78 -0.33 -4.32
C VAL A 782 -8.71 -0.90 -5.25
N VAL A 783 -7.93 -0.01 -5.88
CA VAL A 783 -6.94 -0.35 -6.91
C VAL A 783 -5.51 -0.04 -6.44
N GLU A 784 -4.54 -0.53 -7.19
CA GLU A 784 -3.09 -0.36 -6.96
C GLU A 784 -2.59 1.09 -7.09
N LYS A 785 -3.06 1.83 -8.11
CA LYS A 785 -2.70 3.23 -8.43
C LYS A 785 -3.90 4.02 -8.95
N TYR A 786 -3.81 5.35 -9.01
CA TYR A 786 -4.92 6.21 -9.46
C TYR A 786 -4.45 7.31 -10.44
N ASP A 787 -5.30 7.69 -11.38
CA ASP A 787 -5.18 8.96 -12.11
C ASP A 787 -5.68 10.09 -11.20
N VAL A 788 -4.74 10.84 -10.63
CA VAL A 788 -5.04 11.92 -9.66
C VAL A 788 -5.54 13.21 -10.34
N THR A 789 -5.70 13.21 -11.67
CA THR A 789 -6.27 14.35 -12.43
C THR A 789 -7.75 14.16 -12.75
N ARG A 790 -8.23 12.91 -12.85
CA ARG A 790 -9.64 12.60 -13.16
C ARG A 790 -10.58 12.78 -11.95
N GLY A 791 -11.75 13.36 -12.21
CA GLY A 791 -12.80 13.53 -11.19
C GLY A 791 -13.89 12.45 -11.18
N THR A 792 -14.08 11.74 -12.31
CA THR A 792 -15.18 10.76 -12.47
C THR A 792 -14.72 9.36 -12.06
N ASP A 793 -13.75 8.82 -12.78
CA ASP A 793 -13.28 7.44 -12.76
C ASP A 793 -11.76 7.31 -12.49
N PRO A 794 -11.22 7.93 -11.42
CA PRO A 794 -9.77 7.99 -11.15
C PRO A 794 -9.10 6.61 -10.92
N HIS A 795 -9.88 5.55 -10.75
CA HIS A 795 -9.38 4.18 -10.65
C HIS A 795 -9.04 3.56 -12.03
N ARG A 796 -9.44 4.17 -13.16
CA ARG A 796 -9.07 3.70 -14.50
C ARG A 796 -7.67 4.16 -14.86
N VAL A 797 -6.73 3.22 -14.82
CA VAL A 797 -5.34 3.40 -15.25
C VAL A 797 -5.01 2.33 -16.28
N ASP A 798 -4.98 2.74 -17.54
CA ASP A 798 -4.75 1.86 -18.71
C ASP A 798 -3.29 1.84 -19.17
N ALA A 799 -2.36 2.32 -18.32
CA ALA A 799 -0.92 2.30 -18.59
C ALA A 799 -0.34 0.90 -18.39
N GLU A 800 0.56 0.49 -19.29
CA GLU A 800 1.29 -0.78 -19.24
C GLU A 800 0.34 -2.00 -19.11
N TYR A 801 0.41 -2.76 -18.01
CA TYR A 801 -0.47 -3.92 -17.76
C TYR A 801 -1.82 -3.54 -17.11
N GLY A 802 -2.18 -2.26 -17.10
CA GLY A 802 -3.40 -1.75 -16.49
C GLY A 802 -3.36 -1.74 -14.96
N ASN A 803 -4.52 -1.59 -14.33
CA ASN A 803 -4.64 -1.43 -12.88
C ASN A 803 -5.05 -2.73 -12.17
N GLN A 804 -4.29 -3.15 -11.16
CA GLN A 804 -4.67 -4.31 -10.35
C GLN A 804 -5.81 -3.95 -9.38
N GLY A 805 -6.67 -4.93 -9.06
CA GLY A 805 -7.82 -4.78 -8.15
C GLY A 805 -9.16 -4.43 -8.82
N ALA A 806 -9.20 -4.25 -10.15
CA ALA A 806 -10.43 -3.91 -10.88
C ALA A 806 -11.27 -5.12 -11.35
N ASP A 807 -10.63 -6.24 -11.72
CA ASP A 807 -11.33 -7.47 -12.10
C ASP A 807 -11.79 -8.25 -10.86
N PHE A 808 -13.04 -8.03 -10.45
CA PHE A 808 -13.72 -8.80 -9.42
C PHE A 808 -15.23 -8.86 -9.71
N LYS A 809 -15.92 -9.83 -9.09
CA LYS A 809 -17.36 -10.05 -9.26
C LYS A 809 -18.09 -9.95 -7.93
N GLY A 810 -19.09 -9.07 -7.86
CA GLY A 810 -19.92 -8.80 -6.68
C GLY A 810 -19.23 -8.00 -5.57
N VAL A 811 -18.02 -8.38 -5.15
CA VAL A 811 -17.28 -7.75 -4.05
C VAL A 811 -15.76 -7.80 -4.22
N ALA A 812 -15.08 -6.67 -3.98
CA ALA A 812 -13.63 -6.60 -3.89
C ALA A 812 -13.16 -7.21 -2.56
N THR A 813 -12.22 -8.16 -2.60
CA THR A 813 -11.86 -8.97 -1.42
C THR A 813 -10.72 -8.38 -0.58
N GLU A 814 -9.82 -7.60 -1.17
CA GLU A 814 -8.51 -7.28 -0.55
C GLU A 814 -7.90 -5.90 -0.91
N GLY A 815 -8.33 -5.25 -1.99
CA GLY A 815 -7.74 -3.98 -2.42
C GLY A 815 -6.26 -4.13 -2.79
N PHE A 816 -5.42 -3.20 -2.33
CA PHE A 816 -3.96 -3.26 -2.52
C PHE A 816 -3.22 -2.72 -1.29
N GLY A 817 -2.12 -3.38 -0.89
CA GLY A 817 -1.40 -3.19 0.37
C GLY A 817 -1.10 -1.73 0.72
N TRP A 818 -0.29 -1.02 -0.07
CA TRP A 818 0.03 0.39 0.22
C TRP A 818 -1.18 1.32 0.13
N VAL A 819 -2.22 0.98 -0.63
CA VAL A 819 -3.40 1.82 -0.82
C VAL A 819 -4.30 1.70 0.40
N ASN A 820 -4.51 0.48 0.89
CA ASN A 820 -5.14 0.17 2.17
C ASN A 820 -4.46 0.94 3.31
N SER A 821 -3.12 0.92 3.38
CA SER A 821 -2.36 1.73 4.35
C SER A 821 -2.58 3.23 4.15
N SER A 822 -2.48 3.76 2.92
CA SER A 822 -2.62 5.20 2.65
C SER A 822 -3.97 5.76 3.11
N TYR A 823 -5.05 4.96 3.01
CA TYR A 823 -6.37 5.37 3.48
C TYR A 823 -6.42 5.49 5.01
N ILE A 824 -5.92 4.48 5.72
CA ILE A 824 -5.88 4.47 7.20
C ILE A 824 -4.94 5.56 7.74
N LEU A 825 -3.77 5.74 7.13
CA LEU A 825 -2.78 6.76 7.51
C LEU A 825 -3.29 8.18 7.20
N GLY A 826 -3.81 8.41 6.00
CA GLY A 826 -4.41 9.70 5.63
C GLY A 826 -5.53 10.10 6.58
N LEU A 827 -6.37 9.14 7.00
CA LEU A 827 -7.47 9.37 7.94
C LEU A 827 -7.02 9.78 9.36
N LYS A 828 -5.73 9.66 9.72
CA LYS A 828 -5.18 10.21 10.98
C LYS A 828 -5.08 11.75 10.94
N TYR A 829 -4.82 12.33 9.77
CA TYR A 829 -4.77 13.78 9.56
C TYR A 829 -6.17 14.44 9.56
N MET A 830 -7.22 13.65 9.31
CA MET A 830 -8.59 14.14 9.11
C MET A 830 -9.37 14.33 10.40
N ASN A 831 -9.72 15.58 10.72
CA ASN A 831 -10.60 15.92 11.82
C ASN A 831 -12.07 15.49 11.56
N SER A 832 -12.94 15.62 12.56
CA SER A 832 -14.35 15.23 12.48
C SER A 832 -15.18 15.99 11.43
N HIS A 833 -14.78 17.19 11.02
CA HIS A 833 -15.42 17.93 9.94
C HIS A 833 -15.03 17.32 8.58
N ALA A 834 -13.73 17.13 8.34
CA ALA A 834 -13.21 16.49 7.12
C ALA A 834 -13.73 15.06 6.94
N ARG A 835 -13.73 14.22 7.99
CA ARG A 835 -14.28 12.85 7.92
C ARG A 835 -15.76 12.81 7.52
N ARG A 836 -16.57 13.79 7.95
CA ARG A 836 -17.97 13.93 7.53
C ARG A 836 -18.10 14.40 6.07
N ALA A 837 -17.24 15.32 5.63
CA ALA A 837 -17.20 15.81 4.25
C ALA A 837 -16.77 14.71 3.26
N LEU A 838 -15.74 13.94 3.58
CA LEU A 838 -15.34 12.71 2.86
C LEU A 838 -16.47 11.69 2.84
N GLY A 839 -17.10 11.42 3.99
CA GLY A 839 -18.24 10.51 4.13
C GLY A 839 -19.52 10.97 3.42
N ALA A 840 -19.56 12.20 2.91
CA ALA A 840 -20.62 12.76 2.07
C ALA A 840 -20.12 13.06 0.63
N CYS A 841 -18.94 12.55 0.26
CA CYS A 841 -18.29 12.74 -1.04
C CYS A 841 -18.18 14.21 -1.49
N ILE A 842 -17.88 15.13 -0.57
CA ILE A 842 -17.64 16.54 -0.89
C ILE A 842 -16.24 16.69 -1.52
N PRO A 843 -16.13 17.17 -2.79
CA PRO A 843 -14.84 17.30 -3.44
C PRO A 843 -13.96 18.39 -2.79
N PRO A 844 -12.62 18.40 -3.03
CA PRO A 844 -11.70 19.24 -2.28
C PRO A 844 -12.00 20.73 -2.41
N MET A 845 -12.19 21.26 -3.63
CA MET A 845 -12.47 22.70 -3.81
C MET A 845 -13.82 23.13 -3.17
N PRO A 846 -14.95 22.41 -3.34
CA PRO A 846 -16.18 22.68 -2.58
C PRO A 846 -16.05 22.55 -1.06
N PHE A 847 -15.17 21.70 -0.53
CA PHE A 847 -14.89 21.60 0.90
C PHE A 847 -14.10 22.83 1.37
N PHE A 848 -12.91 23.05 0.81
CA PHE A 848 -12.00 24.14 1.16
C PHE A 848 -12.64 25.53 1.02
N ASN A 849 -13.38 25.79 -0.07
CA ASN A 849 -14.05 27.08 -0.31
C ASN A 849 -15.22 27.36 0.65
N ARG A 850 -15.64 26.38 1.48
CA ARG A 850 -16.73 26.51 2.46
C ARG A 850 -16.24 26.51 3.92
N LEU A 851 -14.94 26.30 4.14
CA LEU A 851 -14.32 26.47 5.46
C LEU A 851 -14.31 27.94 5.87
N LYS A 852 -14.46 28.21 7.17
CA LYS A 852 -14.19 29.55 7.72
C LYS A 852 -12.71 29.90 7.57
N GLU A 853 -12.35 31.18 7.56
CA GLU A 853 -10.95 31.62 7.47
C GLU A 853 -10.04 31.05 8.58
N GLU A 854 -10.60 30.76 9.76
CA GLU A 854 -9.90 30.06 10.85
C GLU A 854 -9.66 28.57 10.54
N GLU A 855 -10.61 27.92 9.86
CA GLU A 855 -10.52 26.51 9.45
C GLU A 855 -9.63 26.31 8.21
N LYS A 856 -9.58 27.28 7.29
CA LYS A 856 -8.70 27.22 6.09
C LYS A 856 -7.22 27.12 6.46
N LYS A 857 -6.80 27.83 7.51
CA LYS A 857 -5.43 27.76 8.07
C LYS A 857 -5.02 26.33 8.46
N ILE A 858 -5.97 25.48 8.86
CA ILE A 858 -5.73 24.06 9.19
C ILE A 858 -5.29 23.26 7.94
N TYR A 859 -5.53 23.76 6.73
CA TYR A 859 -5.13 23.17 5.44
C TYR A 859 -4.09 24.02 4.68
N SER A 860 -3.51 25.04 5.35
CA SER A 860 -2.60 26.02 4.75
C SER A 860 -3.18 26.69 3.50
N LEU A 861 -4.41 27.22 3.64
CA LEU A 861 -5.22 27.92 2.63
C LEU A 861 -5.70 29.28 3.14
#